data_AF-A0A9E7EST7-F1
#
_entry.id   AF-A0A9E7EST7-F1
#
_cell.length_a   1.000
_cell.length_b   1.000
_cell.length_c   1.000
_cell.angle_alpha   90.00
_cell.angle_beta   90.00
_cell.angle_gamma   90.00
#
_symmetry.space_group_name_H-M   'P 1'
#
loop_
_entity.id
_entity.type
_entity.pdbx_description
1 polymer ?
#
loop_
_entity_poly.entity_id
_entity_poly.type
_entity_poly.pdbx_seq_one_letter_code
_entity_poly.pdbx_strand_id
1 'polypeptide(L)'
;MLLVAVDRAGEFGDEVSLVPPSRLKITSSTSVGVDRLPDEMSDMKIRDDKEAEATVIDGNGTETGHIIVTTVNGRNGQPKQTVSYMAERIVGHGSFGIVFQAKCLETGETVAIKKVLQDKRYKNRELQTMRLLDHPNVVCLKHCFFSTTEKDELYLNLVLEYVPETVHRVIKHYNKMNQRMPLIYVKLYMYQICRALAYIHGSIGVCHRDIKPQNLLVNPHTHQLKLCDFGSAKVLVKGEPNISYICSRYYRAPELIFGATEYTTAIDIWSAGCVFAELLLGQPLFPGESGVDQLVEIIKVLGTPTREEIKCMNPNYTEFKFPQIKAHPWHKIFHKRMPPEAVDLVSRLLQYSPNLRCTALEALIHPFFDELRDSDTRLPNSHFLPPLFNFKPHELKGVPMEIVAKLIPEHARKQWANANSSNSAVLNVLSFGAVGDGVSDDTDAFKSAWDSACEEGPGVVLVPQGYAFKIRSTIFAGPCHGELTLQVDGTIMPPDGPDAWPQRTSRRQWLVFYRANGLTLQGGGLFDGKGAKWWDLPCKPHKGRNHTTLPGPCDSPVAFRFFMSSNLAVRGIRIHNSPQFHFRFDNCRNVTVDAISINSPALSPNTDGIHVENSVDVGIYNSVISSGDDCVSIGAGSTNIHVRNLTCGPSHGISIGSLGKQNTRACVTNVTVKDSVIKHSDNGVRIKTWQGGSGSVSWVSFENIRMDTVRNPIIINQYYCLTKVCKNQTSAVYVSDVSYAGIKGSYDTRSPPIHFGCSDAVPCTNITLTDVELLPAQGDAIADPFCWNVYGESQTLTIPPVSCLLQGLPRSIMDIDSDRCY
;
A
#
# COMPACT_ATOMS: atom_id res chain seq x y z
N MET A 1 -7.16 -48.29 -26.60
CA MET A 1 -6.24 -49.43 -26.41
C MET A 1 -4.86 -48.97 -26.87
N LEU A 2 -3.80 -49.36 -26.16
CA LEU A 2 -2.41 -48.81 -26.10
C LEU A 2 -2.28 -47.59 -25.16
N LEU A 3 -1.77 -47.70 -23.92
CA LEU A 3 -0.46 -48.13 -23.36
C LEU A 3 0.64 -47.05 -23.37
N VAL A 4 0.74 -46.39 -22.21
CA VAL A 4 1.90 -45.92 -21.42
C VAL A 4 3.32 -46.15 -22.00
N ALA A 5 4.12 -45.08 -22.06
CA ALA A 5 5.49 -45.04 -21.57
C ALA A 5 5.95 -43.59 -21.30
N VAL A 6 6.40 -43.37 -20.06
CA VAL A 6 7.14 -42.20 -19.55
C VAL A 6 8.62 -42.60 -19.54
N ASP A 7 9.54 -41.73 -19.98
CA ASP A 7 10.90 -41.61 -19.42
C ASP A 7 11.60 -40.37 -19.98
N ARG A 8 12.00 -39.41 -19.12
CA ARG A 8 13.33 -39.24 -18.49
C ARG A 8 14.42 -38.84 -19.50
N ALA A 9 14.85 -37.57 -19.40
CA ALA A 9 16.13 -37.12 -19.92
C ALA A 9 17.06 -36.86 -18.74
N GLY A 10 18.05 -37.75 -18.57
CA GLY A 10 19.25 -37.57 -17.77
C GLY A 10 20.46 -37.89 -18.64
N GLU A 11 21.47 -37.02 -18.55
CA GLU A 11 22.90 -37.18 -18.80
C GLU A 11 23.38 -38.25 -19.80
N PHE A 12 24.13 -37.83 -20.82
CA PHE A 12 25.45 -38.39 -21.15
C PHE A 12 26.28 -37.34 -21.87
N GLY A 13 27.51 -37.14 -21.39
CA GLY A 13 28.56 -36.42 -22.09
C GLY A 13 29.28 -37.35 -23.08
N ASP A 14 29.90 -36.75 -24.09
CA ASP A 14 30.99 -37.37 -24.84
C ASP A 14 32.06 -36.33 -25.14
N GLU A 15 33.29 -36.76 -24.93
CA GLU A 15 34.54 -36.06 -25.15
C GLU A 15 34.74 -35.70 -26.62
N VAL A 16 35.09 -34.44 -26.89
CA VAL A 16 35.81 -34.08 -28.12
C VAL A 16 37.04 -33.27 -27.74
N SER A 17 38.18 -33.93 -27.86
CA SER A 17 39.52 -33.36 -27.78
C SER A 17 39.73 -32.29 -28.87
N LEU A 18 39.97 -31.04 -28.46
CA LEU A 18 40.45 -29.98 -29.35
C LEU A 18 41.86 -29.53 -28.92
N VAL A 19 42.83 -29.88 -29.76
CA VAL A 19 44.22 -29.43 -29.75
C VAL A 19 44.27 -27.93 -30.09
N PRO A 20 45.09 -27.10 -29.42
CA PRO A 20 45.14 -25.66 -29.67
C PRO A 20 46.00 -25.34 -30.89
N PRO A 21 45.60 -24.40 -31.78
CA PRO A 21 46.51 -23.87 -32.77
C PRO A 21 47.36 -22.72 -32.20
N SER A 22 48.58 -22.73 -32.67
CA SER A 22 49.76 -21.97 -32.31
C SER A 22 49.68 -20.46 -32.60
N ARG A 23 50.44 -19.72 -31.80
CA ARG A 23 50.83 -18.32 -31.98
C ARG A 23 51.45 -18.08 -33.36
N LEU A 24 50.92 -17.11 -34.10
CA LEU A 24 51.62 -16.44 -35.19
C LEU A 24 51.66 -14.93 -34.89
N LYS A 25 52.89 -14.43 -34.71
CA LYS A 25 53.24 -13.00 -34.67
C LYS A 25 53.40 -12.51 -36.11
N ILE A 26 52.78 -11.39 -36.47
CA ILE A 26 53.18 -10.54 -37.59
C ILE A 26 53.23 -9.09 -37.09
N THR A 27 54.29 -8.39 -37.49
CA THR A 27 54.72 -7.04 -37.06
C THR A 27 54.46 -5.96 -38.12
N SER A 28 54.40 -4.70 -37.63
CA SER A 28 54.66 -3.37 -38.27
C SER A 28 53.71 -2.85 -39.36
N SER A 29 52.95 -1.77 -39.12
CA SER A 29 53.23 -0.32 -39.34
C SER A 29 52.43 0.18 -40.57
N THR A 30 51.64 1.26 -40.63
CA THR A 30 51.83 2.69 -40.28
C THR A 30 50.47 3.46 -40.28
N SER A 31 50.45 4.62 -39.60
CA SER A 31 49.46 5.72 -39.49
C SER A 31 48.69 6.10 -40.79
N VAL A 32 47.47 6.66 -40.79
CA VAL A 32 47.03 8.02 -40.34
C VAL A 32 45.48 8.03 -40.24
N GLY A 33 44.89 8.50 -39.13
CA GLY A 33 44.06 9.73 -39.11
C GLY A 33 42.60 9.47 -38.66
N VAL A 34 42.30 9.66 -37.37
CA VAL A 34 40.92 9.66 -36.85
C VAL A 34 40.66 11.00 -36.16
N ASP A 35 39.66 11.71 -36.66
CA ASP A 35 39.13 12.94 -36.09
C ASP A 35 38.56 12.70 -34.68
N ARG A 36 38.84 13.66 -33.79
CA ARG A 36 38.55 13.62 -32.35
C ARG A 36 37.04 13.75 -32.09
N LEU A 37 36.51 12.86 -31.25
CA LEU A 37 35.21 12.99 -30.58
C LEU A 37 35.35 13.88 -29.32
N PRO A 38 34.30 14.61 -28.87
CA PRO A 38 34.38 15.57 -27.76
C PRO A 38 34.64 14.94 -26.39
N ASP A 39 35.45 15.63 -25.59
CA ASP A 39 36.01 15.26 -24.26
C ASP A 39 35.00 15.23 -23.08
N GLU A 40 33.81 14.61 -23.21
CA GLU A 40 32.86 14.46 -22.09
C GLU A 40 32.30 13.03 -21.90
N MET A 41 33.14 12.00 -22.09
CA MET A 41 32.80 10.61 -21.77
C MET A 41 33.89 9.88 -20.95
N SER A 42 34.85 10.60 -20.37
CA SER A 42 35.97 10.02 -19.61
C SER A 42 35.80 10.01 -18.09
N ASP A 43 34.78 10.67 -17.52
CA ASP A 43 34.64 10.83 -16.05
C ASP A 43 33.46 10.08 -15.41
N MET A 44 33.01 8.99 -16.01
CA MET A 44 32.34 7.91 -15.28
C MET A 44 33.25 6.69 -15.20
N LYS A 45 34.35 6.83 -14.43
CA LYS A 45 34.94 5.66 -13.79
C LYS A 45 33.84 5.00 -12.97
N ILE A 46 33.42 3.81 -13.40
CA ILE A 46 32.78 2.83 -12.53
C ILE A 46 33.67 2.79 -11.30
N ARG A 47 33.19 3.34 -10.18
CA ARG A 47 33.80 3.04 -8.89
C ARG A 47 33.70 1.54 -8.76
N ASP A 48 34.85 0.86 -8.74
CA ASP A 48 34.95 -0.48 -8.20
C ASP A 48 34.52 -0.38 -6.73
N ASP A 49 33.21 -0.39 -6.50
CA ASP A 49 32.65 -0.66 -5.19
C ASP A 49 33.15 -2.05 -4.84
N LYS A 50 34.17 -2.08 -3.97
CA LYS A 50 34.63 -3.29 -3.28
C LYS A 50 33.41 -4.10 -2.91
N GLU A 51 33.37 -5.33 -3.40
CA GLU A 51 32.28 -6.28 -3.19
C GLU A 51 31.78 -6.22 -1.75
N ALA A 52 30.54 -5.76 -1.56
CA ALA A 52 29.81 -6.07 -0.36
C ALA A 52 29.62 -7.59 -0.36
N GLU A 53 30.54 -8.32 0.27
CA GLU A 53 30.56 -9.78 0.44
C GLU A 53 29.17 -10.26 0.83
N ALA A 54 28.40 -10.74 -0.15
CA ALA A 54 27.08 -11.28 0.11
C ALA A 54 27.25 -12.57 0.91
N THR A 55 26.56 -12.64 2.05
CA THR A 55 26.67 -13.74 3.01
C THR A 55 26.33 -15.07 2.33
N VAL A 56 27.21 -16.07 2.48
CA VAL A 56 26.97 -17.46 2.06
C VAL A 56 26.41 -18.21 3.27
N ILE A 57 25.28 -18.90 3.07
CA ILE A 57 24.62 -19.68 4.12
C ILE A 57 24.79 -21.16 3.79
N ASP A 58 25.31 -21.94 4.75
CA ASP A 58 25.41 -23.39 4.66
C ASP A 58 24.06 -24.07 4.95
N GLY A 59 23.69 -25.02 4.10
CA GLY A 59 22.60 -25.97 4.36
C GLY A 59 21.42 -25.89 3.40
N ASN A 60 20.58 -26.93 3.46
CA ASN A 60 19.47 -27.25 2.55
C ASN A 60 18.26 -26.28 2.64
N GLY A 61 18.49 -25.01 2.99
CA GLY A 61 17.53 -24.05 3.55
C GLY A 61 16.35 -23.63 2.67
N THR A 62 16.06 -24.29 1.54
CA THR A 62 14.92 -23.93 0.68
C THR A 62 13.95 -25.07 0.48
N GLU A 63 13.58 -25.75 1.56
CA GLU A 63 12.43 -26.65 1.62
C GLU A 63 11.26 -25.95 2.35
N THR A 64 10.02 -26.25 1.97
CA THR A 64 8.83 -25.66 2.62
C THR A 64 8.81 -25.96 4.11
N GLY A 65 8.57 -24.93 4.93
CA GLY A 65 8.63 -25.00 6.39
C GLY A 65 9.99 -24.66 7.00
N HIS A 66 11.05 -24.55 6.20
CA HIS A 66 12.37 -24.13 6.70
C HIS A 66 12.47 -22.60 6.85
N ILE A 67 13.23 -22.20 7.87
CA ILE A 67 13.57 -20.80 8.14
C ILE A 67 14.95 -20.52 7.51
N ILE A 68 14.98 -19.67 6.49
CA ILE A 68 16.19 -19.15 5.88
C ILE A 68 16.64 -17.94 6.69
N VAL A 69 17.72 -18.10 7.46
CA VAL A 69 18.34 -16.98 8.16
C VAL A 69 19.45 -16.42 7.29
N THR A 70 19.27 -15.19 6.80
CA THR A 70 20.25 -14.49 5.97
C THR A 70 20.71 -13.21 6.63
N THR A 71 21.91 -12.76 6.29
CA THR A 71 22.40 -11.45 6.72
C THR A 71 22.35 -10.50 5.54
N VAL A 72 21.51 -9.49 5.65
CA VAL A 72 21.43 -8.39 4.71
C VAL A 72 22.56 -7.42 5.04
N ASN A 73 23.51 -7.29 4.12
CA ASN A 73 24.53 -6.25 4.21
C ASN A 73 23.85 -4.88 4.22
N GLY A 74 24.16 -4.05 5.20
CA GLY A 74 23.71 -2.67 5.20
C GLY A 74 24.23 -1.96 3.96
N ARG A 75 23.34 -1.29 3.21
CA ARG A 75 23.76 -0.36 2.17
C ARG A 75 24.25 0.93 2.85
N ASN A 76 25.25 1.59 2.25
CA ASN A 76 25.73 2.91 2.69
C ASN A 76 26.25 2.98 4.14
N GLY A 77 26.88 1.91 4.65
CA GLY A 77 27.54 1.91 5.97
C GLY A 77 26.67 1.45 7.15
N GLN A 78 25.45 0.96 6.91
CA GLN A 78 24.61 0.39 7.97
C GLN A 78 25.13 -0.96 8.51
N PRO A 79 24.83 -1.30 9.79
CA PRO A 79 25.19 -2.59 10.35
C PRO A 79 24.46 -3.73 9.63
N LYS A 80 25.15 -4.86 9.51
CA LYS A 80 24.58 -6.12 8.98
C LYS A 80 23.34 -6.50 9.79
N GLN A 81 22.19 -6.67 9.14
CA GLN A 81 20.95 -7.11 9.78
C GLN A 81 20.68 -8.56 9.43
N THR A 82 20.38 -9.37 10.44
CA THR A 82 19.91 -10.74 10.25
C THR A 82 18.40 -10.72 9.97
N VAL A 83 17.99 -11.37 8.89
CA VAL A 83 16.59 -11.46 8.45
C VAL A 83 16.25 -12.92 8.19
N SER A 84 15.07 -13.33 8.62
CA SER A 84 14.63 -14.73 8.63
C SER A 84 13.39 -14.89 7.76
N TYR A 85 13.46 -15.78 6.79
CA TYR A 85 12.36 -16.08 5.87
C TYR A 85 11.85 -17.49 6.09
N MET A 86 10.58 -17.64 6.44
CA MET A 86 9.91 -18.94 6.43
C MET A 86 9.40 -19.23 5.02
N ALA A 87 10.00 -20.19 4.32
CA ALA A 87 9.51 -20.62 3.01
C ALA A 87 8.17 -21.36 3.16
N GLU A 88 7.09 -20.81 2.62
CA GLU A 88 5.74 -21.36 2.80
C GLU A 88 5.43 -22.40 1.71
N ARG A 89 5.62 -22.03 0.43
CA ARG A 89 5.28 -22.89 -0.72
C ARG A 89 6.05 -22.50 -1.97
N ILE A 90 6.24 -23.45 -2.87
CA ILE A 90 6.72 -23.18 -4.23
C ILE A 90 5.57 -22.55 -5.03
N VAL A 91 5.84 -21.40 -5.64
CA VAL A 91 4.86 -20.66 -6.47
C VAL A 91 5.19 -20.70 -7.96
N GLY A 92 6.42 -21.08 -8.32
CA GLY A 92 6.82 -21.25 -9.72
C GLY A 92 8.10 -22.07 -9.89
N HIS A 93 8.18 -22.74 -11.04
CA HIS A 93 9.41 -23.32 -11.57
C HIS A 93 9.75 -22.54 -12.85
N GLY A 94 10.92 -21.90 -12.88
CA GLY A 94 11.44 -21.23 -14.05
C GLY A 94 12.53 -22.07 -14.73
N SER A 95 12.92 -21.68 -15.95
CA SER A 95 14.00 -22.34 -16.71
C SER A 95 15.34 -22.37 -15.98
N PHE A 96 15.53 -21.45 -15.02
CA PHE A 96 16.79 -21.19 -14.34
C PHE A 96 16.72 -21.43 -12.81
N GLY A 97 15.57 -21.84 -12.27
CA GLY A 97 15.43 -21.96 -10.81
C GLY A 97 14.01 -22.14 -10.28
N ILE A 98 13.90 -22.10 -8.95
CA ILE A 98 12.64 -22.28 -8.21
C ILE A 98 12.27 -20.97 -7.52
N VAL A 99 10.98 -20.65 -7.51
CA VAL A 99 10.45 -19.48 -6.81
C VAL A 99 9.59 -19.93 -5.64
N PHE A 100 9.96 -19.48 -4.44
CA PHE A 100 9.23 -19.72 -3.20
C PHE A 100 8.43 -18.49 -2.82
N GLN A 101 7.20 -18.66 -2.36
CA GLN A 101 6.57 -17.70 -1.48
C GLN A 101 7.13 -17.92 -0.08
N ALA A 102 7.57 -16.85 0.57
CA ALA A 102 8.08 -16.90 1.93
C ALA A 102 7.51 -15.74 2.76
N LYS A 103 7.53 -15.89 4.07
CA LYS A 103 7.16 -14.84 5.02
C LYS A 103 8.40 -14.37 5.77
N CYS A 104 8.68 -13.07 5.70
CA CYS A 104 9.67 -12.42 6.55
C CYS A 104 9.18 -12.48 8.00
N LEU A 105 9.94 -13.09 8.89
CA LEU A 105 9.51 -13.29 10.28
C LEU A 105 9.61 -12.00 11.10
N GLU A 106 10.54 -11.12 10.75
CA GLU A 106 10.76 -9.83 11.42
C GLU A 106 9.67 -8.81 11.08
N THR A 107 9.23 -8.77 9.82
CA THR A 107 8.26 -7.77 9.35
C THR A 107 6.85 -8.32 9.16
N GLY A 108 6.70 -9.65 9.14
CA GLY A 108 5.47 -10.33 8.75
C GLY A 108 5.13 -10.24 7.25
N GLU A 109 5.98 -9.59 6.44
CA GLU A 109 5.74 -9.35 5.01
C GLU A 109 5.90 -10.63 4.19
N THR A 110 4.98 -10.88 3.26
CA THR A 110 5.11 -11.95 2.26
C THR A 110 6.01 -11.51 1.11
N VAL A 111 6.99 -12.34 0.76
CA VAL A 111 7.98 -12.10 -0.30
C VAL A 111 8.06 -13.28 -1.26
N ALA A 112 8.64 -13.06 -2.45
CA ALA A 112 9.00 -14.12 -3.37
C ALA A 112 10.52 -14.30 -3.38
N ILE A 113 11.01 -15.52 -3.15
CA ILE A 113 12.44 -15.84 -3.18
C ILE A 113 12.71 -16.68 -4.43
N LYS A 114 13.39 -16.11 -5.42
CA LYS A 114 13.84 -16.81 -6.62
C LYS A 114 15.25 -17.35 -6.39
N LYS A 115 15.38 -18.67 -6.29
CA LYS A 115 16.64 -19.39 -6.11
C LYS A 115 17.16 -19.85 -7.46
N VAL A 116 18.35 -19.41 -7.85
CA VAL A 116 18.98 -19.64 -9.15
C VAL A 116 20.36 -20.24 -8.94
N LEU A 117 20.70 -21.32 -9.66
CA LEU A 117 22.05 -21.91 -9.60
C LEU A 117 23.06 -20.91 -10.16
N GLN A 118 24.14 -20.67 -9.42
CA GLN A 118 25.17 -19.70 -9.77
C GLN A 118 26.46 -20.39 -10.21
N ASP A 119 26.88 -20.13 -11.45
CA ASP A 119 28.27 -20.42 -11.85
C ASP A 119 29.19 -19.36 -11.25
N LYS A 120 30.17 -19.82 -10.44
CA LYS A 120 31.16 -18.97 -9.75
C LYS A 120 31.99 -18.09 -10.71
N ARG A 121 32.04 -18.45 -12.00
CA ARG A 121 32.85 -17.74 -13.01
C ARG A 121 32.13 -16.56 -13.67
N TYR A 122 30.82 -16.45 -13.53
CA TYR A 122 30.03 -15.47 -14.27
C TYR A 122 29.16 -14.63 -13.35
N LYS A 123 29.04 -13.33 -13.64
CA LYS A 123 28.10 -12.43 -12.95
C LYS A 123 26.68 -12.70 -13.43
N ASN A 124 25.73 -12.75 -12.51
CA ASN A 124 24.32 -12.93 -12.84
C ASN A 124 23.73 -11.64 -13.42
N ARG A 125 23.34 -11.68 -14.70
CA ARG A 125 22.76 -10.53 -15.42
C ARG A 125 21.40 -10.09 -14.85
N GLU A 126 20.62 -11.03 -14.32
CA GLU A 126 19.32 -10.72 -13.71
C GLU A 126 19.51 -9.82 -12.49
N LEU A 127 20.43 -10.17 -11.59
CA LEU A 127 20.75 -9.36 -10.42
C LEU A 127 21.24 -7.95 -10.80
N GLN A 128 22.14 -7.85 -11.79
CA GLN A 128 22.64 -6.57 -12.27
C GLN A 128 21.52 -5.68 -12.81
N THR A 129 20.63 -6.27 -13.63
CA THR A 129 19.49 -5.56 -14.19
C THR A 129 18.54 -5.11 -13.10
N MET A 130 18.12 -6.02 -12.22
CA MET A 130 17.17 -5.75 -11.13
C MET A 130 17.64 -4.69 -10.14
N ARG A 131 18.95 -4.48 -9.97
CA ARG A 131 19.50 -3.39 -9.13
C ARG A 131 19.27 -1.99 -9.71
N LEU A 132 19.01 -1.88 -11.01
CA LEU A 132 18.79 -0.62 -11.72
C LEU A 132 17.31 -0.23 -11.80
N LEU A 133 16.39 -1.15 -11.48
CA LEU A 133 14.96 -0.96 -11.72
C LEU A 133 14.26 -0.43 -10.47
N ASP A 134 13.51 0.66 -10.63
CA ASP A 134 12.63 1.25 -9.63
C ASP A 134 11.40 1.87 -10.32
N HIS A 135 10.35 1.07 -10.49
CA HIS A 135 9.16 1.48 -11.21
C HIS A 135 7.88 0.79 -10.66
N PRO A 136 6.73 1.48 -10.55
CA PRO A 136 5.51 0.91 -9.97
C PRO A 136 5.00 -0.35 -10.68
N ASN A 137 5.27 -0.47 -11.99
CA ASN A 137 4.88 -1.63 -12.81
C ASN A 137 6.01 -2.62 -13.08
N VAL A 138 7.09 -2.60 -12.29
CA VAL A 138 8.16 -3.60 -12.31
C VAL A 138 8.31 -4.18 -10.91
N VAL A 139 8.61 -5.49 -10.82
CA VAL A 139 8.81 -6.16 -9.53
C VAL A 139 10.06 -5.61 -8.83
N CYS A 140 9.95 -5.25 -7.55
CA CYS A 140 11.01 -4.67 -6.76
C CYS A 140 11.94 -5.75 -6.18
N LEU A 141 13.26 -5.57 -6.36
CA LEU A 141 14.30 -6.35 -5.67
C LEU A 141 14.54 -5.76 -4.28
N LYS A 142 14.13 -6.49 -3.24
CA LYS A 142 14.35 -6.08 -1.84
C LYS A 142 15.81 -6.27 -1.45
N HIS A 143 16.33 -7.49 -1.61
CA HIS A 143 17.75 -7.82 -1.39
C HIS A 143 18.10 -9.19 -2.03
N CYS A 144 19.36 -9.63 -1.90
CA CYS A 144 19.82 -10.92 -2.39
C CYS A 144 20.83 -11.57 -1.43
N PHE A 145 20.95 -12.88 -1.46
CA PHE A 145 21.94 -13.64 -0.67
C PHE A 145 22.34 -14.93 -1.38
N PHE A 146 23.46 -15.53 -0.96
CA PHE A 146 23.94 -16.80 -1.51
C PHE A 146 23.67 -17.96 -0.55
N SER A 147 23.38 -19.14 -1.10
CA SER A 147 23.27 -20.39 -0.32
C SER A 147 24.01 -21.53 -1.02
N THR A 148 24.53 -22.46 -0.24
CA THR A 148 25.22 -23.67 -0.72
C THR A 148 24.37 -24.92 -0.46
N THR A 149 24.42 -25.89 -1.35
CA THR A 149 23.87 -27.23 -1.08
C THR A 149 24.92 -28.13 -0.42
N GLU A 150 24.51 -29.29 0.08
CA GLU A 150 25.42 -30.33 0.60
C GLU A 150 26.46 -30.81 -0.42
N LYS A 151 26.24 -30.51 -1.72
CA LYS A 151 27.16 -30.81 -2.82
C LYS A 151 28.06 -29.63 -3.21
N ASP A 152 28.17 -28.61 -2.36
CA ASP A 152 28.93 -27.37 -2.60
C ASP A 152 28.47 -26.55 -3.83
N GLU A 153 27.25 -26.75 -4.29
CA GLU A 153 26.67 -25.96 -5.38
C GLU A 153 26.20 -24.60 -4.85
N LEU A 154 26.66 -23.53 -5.47
CA LEU A 154 26.33 -22.16 -5.08
C LEU A 154 25.04 -21.70 -5.75
N TYR A 155 24.11 -21.16 -4.98
CA TYR A 155 22.87 -20.58 -5.46
C TYR A 155 22.77 -19.10 -5.09
N LEU A 156 22.29 -18.30 -6.03
CA LEU A 156 21.85 -16.92 -5.82
C LEU A 156 20.36 -16.90 -5.49
N ASN A 157 19.99 -16.25 -4.39
CA ASN A 157 18.61 -16.08 -3.96
C ASN A 157 18.23 -14.60 -4.08
N LEU A 158 17.29 -14.31 -4.96
CA LEU A 158 16.72 -12.96 -5.14
C LEU A 158 15.46 -12.85 -4.31
N VAL A 159 15.42 -11.93 -3.35
CA VAL A 159 14.21 -11.65 -2.58
C VAL A 159 13.48 -10.47 -3.19
N LEU A 160 12.29 -10.77 -3.70
CA LEU A 160 11.45 -9.89 -4.49
C LEU A 160 10.16 -9.59 -3.73
N GLU A 161 9.49 -8.49 -4.07
CA GLU A 161 8.10 -8.29 -3.62
C GLU A 161 7.20 -9.45 -4.10
N TYR A 162 6.26 -9.87 -3.25
CA TYR A 162 5.28 -10.89 -3.62
C TYR A 162 4.04 -10.25 -4.24
N VAL A 163 3.61 -10.76 -5.38
CA VAL A 163 2.36 -10.39 -6.05
C VAL A 163 1.57 -11.68 -6.29
N PRO A 164 0.29 -11.75 -5.88
CA PRO A 164 -0.38 -13.03 -5.65
C PRO A 164 -0.77 -13.80 -6.91
N GLU A 165 -1.07 -13.11 -8.01
CA GLU A 165 -1.58 -13.71 -9.24
C GLU A 165 -0.76 -13.33 -10.47
N THR A 166 -1.05 -14.00 -11.59
CA THR A 166 -0.48 -13.69 -12.90
C THR A 166 -1.59 -13.42 -13.91
N VAL A 167 -1.31 -12.62 -14.92
CA VAL A 167 -2.26 -12.38 -16.03
C VAL A 167 -2.69 -13.72 -16.67
N HIS A 168 -1.78 -14.69 -16.79
CA HIS A 168 -2.08 -16.05 -17.24
C HIS A 168 -3.20 -16.73 -16.43
N ARG A 169 -3.12 -16.66 -15.10
CA ARG A 169 -4.13 -17.25 -14.21
C ARG A 169 -5.46 -16.50 -14.30
N VAL A 170 -5.42 -15.17 -14.46
CA VAL A 170 -6.63 -14.36 -14.67
C VAL A 170 -7.32 -14.74 -16.00
N ILE A 171 -6.58 -14.88 -17.10
CA ILE A 171 -7.14 -15.34 -18.39
C ILE A 171 -7.79 -16.72 -18.22
N LYS A 172 -7.08 -17.67 -17.59
CA LYS A 172 -7.60 -19.01 -17.32
C LYS A 172 -8.86 -19.00 -16.45
N HIS A 173 -8.94 -18.11 -15.47
CA HIS A 173 -10.12 -17.96 -14.62
C HIS A 173 -11.36 -17.57 -15.43
N TYR A 174 -11.26 -16.54 -16.27
CA TYR A 174 -12.36 -16.13 -17.15
C TYR A 174 -12.76 -17.20 -18.15
N ASN A 175 -11.78 -17.90 -18.74
CA ASN A 175 -12.07 -19.03 -19.64
C ASN A 175 -12.82 -20.16 -18.94
N LYS A 176 -12.44 -20.51 -17.70
CA LYS A 176 -13.14 -21.54 -16.91
C LYS A 176 -14.59 -21.15 -16.61
N MET A 177 -14.85 -19.87 -16.42
CA MET A 177 -16.20 -19.33 -16.25
C MET A 177 -16.96 -19.17 -17.56
N ASN A 178 -16.34 -19.49 -18.70
CA ASN A 178 -16.86 -19.23 -20.04
C ASN A 178 -17.27 -17.76 -20.24
N GLN A 179 -16.53 -16.84 -19.62
CA GLN A 179 -16.73 -15.40 -19.69
C GLN A 179 -15.53 -14.73 -20.37
N ARG A 180 -15.79 -13.62 -21.05
CA ARG A 180 -14.72 -12.75 -21.55
C ARG A 180 -14.25 -11.83 -20.42
N MET A 181 -12.96 -11.51 -20.41
CA MET A 181 -12.44 -10.49 -19.51
C MET A 181 -13.10 -9.14 -19.83
N PRO A 182 -13.63 -8.42 -18.82
CA PRO A 182 -14.10 -7.06 -18.99
C PRO A 182 -13.03 -6.16 -19.63
N LEU A 183 -13.43 -5.35 -20.63
CA LEU A 183 -12.51 -4.51 -21.40
C LEU A 183 -11.75 -3.51 -20.53
N ILE A 184 -12.34 -3.02 -19.44
CA ILE A 184 -11.66 -2.13 -18.50
C ILE A 184 -10.41 -2.77 -17.90
N TYR A 185 -10.44 -4.08 -17.58
CA TYR A 185 -9.26 -4.79 -17.08
C TYR A 185 -8.21 -4.99 -18.18
N VAL A 186 -8.65 -5.25 -19.42
CA VAL A 186 -7.73 -5.36 -20.57
C VAL A 186 -7.00 -4.03 -20.79
N LYS A 187 -7.73 -2.90 -20.79
CA LYS A 187 -7.16 -1.55 -20.86
C LYS A 187 -6.16 -1.33 -19.73
N LEU A 188 -6.57 -1.63 -18.50
CA LEU A 188 -5.78 -1.38 -17.31
C LEU A 188 -4.47 -2.19 -17.27
N TYR A 189 -4.52 -3.47 -17.63
CA TYR A 189 -3.33 -4.32 -17.68
C TYR A 189 -2.42 -3.93 -18.84
N MET A 190 -2.97 -3.69 -20.03
CA MET A 190 -2.15 -3.29 -21.18
C MET A 190 -1.48 -1.93 -21.00
N TYR A 191 -2.17 -0.95 -20.39
CA TYR A 191 -1.58 0.34 -20.08
C TYR A 191 -0.36 0.18 -19.15
N GLN A 192 -0.50 -0.60 -18.09
CA GLN A 192 0.59 -0.86 -17.13
C GLN A 192 1.75 -1.66 -17.75
N ILE A 193 1.47 -2.60 -18.67
CA ILE A 193 2.49 -3.32 -19.44
C ILE A 193 3.26 -2.33 -20.33
N CYS A 194 2.56 -1.50 -21.11
CA CYS A 194 3.17 -0.49 -21.95
C CYS A 194 4.01 0.51 -21.12
N ARG A 195 3.55 0.89 -19.93
CA ARG A 195 4.31 1.79 -19.05
C ARG A 195 5.60 1.14 -18.52
N ALA A 196 5.52 -0.12 -18.08
CA ALA A 196 6.71 -0.88 -17.69
C ALA A 196 7.72 -1.00 -18.84
N LEU A 197 7.25 -1.29 -20.06
CA LEU A 197 8.10 -1.38 -21.25
C LEU A 197 8.71 -0.03 -21.62
N ALA A 198 7.94 1.05 -21.60
CA ALA A 198 8.44 2.40 -21.88
C ALA A 198 9.57 2.78 -20.91
N TYR A 199 9.43 2.44 -19.63
CA TYR A 199 10.46 2.64 -18.62
C TYR A 199 11.73 1.82 -18.90
N ILE A 200 11.63 0.49 -19.04
CA ILE A 200 12.84 -0.34 -19.21
C ILE A 200 13.53 -0.09 -20.55
N HIS A 201 12.78 0.24 -21.61
CA HIS A 201 13.33 0.53 -22.94
C HIS A 201 13.95 1.94 -22.99
N GLY A 202 13.21 2.95 -22.54
CA GLY A 202 13.60 4.36 -22.71
C GLY A 202 14.50 4.90 -21.61
N SER A 203 14.20 4.57 -20.35
CA SER A 203 14.96 5.10 -19.20
C SER A 203 16.21 4.26 -18.87
N ILE A 204 16.14 2.94 -19.07
CA ILE A 204 17.20 2.00 -18.66
C ILE A 204 17.97 1.39 -19.83
N GLY A 205 17.36 1.26 -21.02
CA GLY A 205 17.98 0.65 -22.21
C GLY A 205 18.01 -0.88 -22.20
N VAL A 206 17.09 -1.52 -21.46
CA VAL A 206 17.02 -2.98 -21.28
C VAL A 206 15.86 -3.56 -22.10
N CYS A 207 16.13 -4.61 -22.87
CA CYS A 207 15.10 -5.45 -23.49
C CYS A 207 14.80 -6.66 -22.60
N HIS A 208 13.52 -6.96 -22.35
CA HIS A 208 13.09 -8.04 -21.46
C HIS A 208 13.27 -9.43 -22.10
N ARG A 209 12.90 -9.56 -23.38
CA ARG A 209 13.05 -10.78 -24.21
C ARG A 209 12.27 -12.01 -23.73
N ASP A 210 11.24 -11.82 -22.91
CA ASP A 210 10.32 -12.89 -22.49
C ASP A 210 8.99 -12.34 -21.94
N ILE A 211 8.42 -11.34 -22.61
CA ILE A 211 7.09 -10.82 -22.25
C ILE A 211 6.03 -11.86 -22.59
N LYS A 212 5.26 -12.27 -21.59
CA LYS A 212 4.19 -13.27 -21.69
C LYS A 212 3.27 -13.19 -20.46
N PRO A 213 2.03 -13.72 -20.50
CA PRO A 213 1.08 -13.61 -19.40
C PRO A 213 1.57 -14.21 -18.07
N GLN A 214 2.51 -15.15 -18.09
CA GLN A 214 3.08 -15.75 -16.88
C GLN A 214 4.08 -14.82 -16.17
N ASN A 215 4.73 -13.92 -16.90
CA ASN A 215 5.73 -12.98 -16.38
C ASN A 215 5.11 -11.61 -16.05
N LEU A 216 3.78 -11.54 -16.04
CA LEU A 216 2.99 -10.35 -15.73
C LEU A 216 2.21 -10.64 -14.45
N LEU A 217 2.72 -10.17 -13.32
CA LEU A 217 2.10 -10.36 -12.02
C LEU A 217 0.97 -9.35 -11.83
N VAL A 218 -0.08 -9.73 -11.12
CA VAL A 218 -1.22 -8.86 -10.83
C VAL A 218 -1.75 -9.09 -9.42
N ASN A 219 -2.10 -7.99 -8.74
CA ASN A 219 -2.92 -8.07 -7.53
C ASN A 219 -4.40 -7.93 -7.94
N PRO A 220 -5.25 -8.96 -7.77
CA PRO A 220 -6.62 -8.94 -8.26
C PRO A 220 -7.54 -7.99 -7.47
N HIS A 221 -7.12 -7.49 -6.31
CA HIS A 221 -7.91 -6.54 -5.51
C HIS A 221 -7.65 -5.09 -5.92
N THR A 222 -6.39 -4.76 -6.22
CA THR A 222 -5.96 -3.40 -6.58
C THR A 222 -5.76 -3.21 -8.07
N HIS A 223 -5.71 -4.31 -8.84
CA HIS A 223 -5.37 -4.37 -10.25
C HIS A 223 -4.01 -3.74 -10.62
N GLN A 224 -3.11 -3.59 -9.64
CA GLN A 224 -1.73 -3.22 -9.88
C GLN A 224 -1.02 -4.38 -10.61
N LEU A 225 -0.44 -4.08 -11.78
CA LEU A 225 0.33 -5.02 -12.59
C LEU A 225 1.83 -4.75 -12.44
N LYS A 226 2.64 -5.80 -12.34
CA LYS A 226 4.10 -5.75 -12.23
C LYS A 226 4.76 -6.75 -13.16
N LEU A 227 5.69 -6.26 -13.99
CA LEU A 227 6.56 -7.07 -14.83
C LEU A 227 7.63 -7.78 -13.97
N CYS A 228 7.82 -9.07 -14.19
CA CYS A 228 8.81 -9.89 -13.47
C CYS A 228 9.63 -10.79 -14.42
N ASP A 229 10.61 -11.50 -13.85
CA ASP A 229 11.49 -12.46 -14.54
C ASP A 229 12.45 -11.85 -15.58
N PHE A 230 13.45 -11.12 -15.07
CA PHE A 230 14.51 -10.50 -15.87
C PHE A 230 15.66 -11.45 -16.20
N GLY A 231 15.49 -12.77 -16.03
CA GLY A 231 16.52 -13.78 -16.30
C GLY A 231 16.98 -13.81 -17.76
N SER A 232 16.07 -13.47 -18.67
CA SER A 232 16.36 -13.34 -20.10
C SER A 232 16.69 -11.90 -20.51
N ALA A 233 16.62 -10.91 -19.63
CA ALA A 233 16.79 -9.52 -20.01
C ALA A 233 18.24 -9.19 -20.41
N LYS A 234 18.42 -8.20 -21.29
CA LYS A 234 19.74 -7.72 -21.73
C LYS A 234 19.68 -6.26 -22.17
N VAL A 235 20.71 -5.49 -21.84
CA VAL A 235 21.00 -4.21 -22.50
C VAL A 235 21.45 -4.50 -23.93
N LEU A 236 20.69 -4.00 -24.91
CA LEU A 236 21.00 -4.23 -26.32
C LEU A 236 21.90 -3.11 -26.83
N VAL A 237 23.10 -3.48 -27.30
CA VAL A 237 24.07 -2.55 -27.88
C VAL A 237 24.02 -2.69 -29.40
N LYS A 238 23.90 -1.57 -30.10
CA LYS A 238 23.82 -1.55 -31.56
C LYS A 238 25.10 -2.14 -32.18
N GLY A 239 24.94 -3.07 -33.11
CA GLY A 239 26.05 -3.77 -33.77
C GLY A 239 26.56 -5.00 -33.02
N GLU A 240 26.09 -5.28 -31.79
CA GLU A 240 26.40 -6.53 -31.11
C GLU A 240 25.39 -7.63 -31.44
N PRO A 241 25.83 -8.83 -31.87
CA PRO A 241 24.93 -9.94 -32.13
C PRO A 241 24.35 -10.51 -30.82
N ASN A 242 23.09 -10.94 -30.90
CA ASN A 242 22.34 -11.54 -29.81
C ASN A 242 21.77 -12.90 -30.23
N ILE A 243 21.47 -13.75 -29.25
CA ILE A 243 20.84 -15.06 -29.49
C ILE A 243 19.42 -14.83 -30.04
N SER A 244 19.14 -15.41 -31.21
CA SER A 244 17.84 -15.32 -31.90
C SER A 244 16.80 -16.29 -31.32
N TYR A 245 17.23 -17.47 -30.86
CA TYR A 245 16.37 -18.43 -30.17
C TYR A 245 16.08 -18.00 -28.72
N ILE A 246 15.31 -16.92 -28.59
CA ILE A 246 14.88 -16.29 -27.33
C ILE A 246 13.37 -16.02 -27.37
N CYS A 247 12.78 -15.56 -26.27
CA CYS A 247 11.33 -15.46 -26.04
C CYS A 247 10.60 -16.80 -26.02
N SER A 248 9.54 -16.87 -25.22
CA SER A 248 8.57 -17.96 -25.26
C SER A 248 7.82 -17.99 -26.60
N ARG A 249 7.65 -19.19 -27.17
CA ARG A 249 7.30 -19.41 -28.59
C ARG A 249 6.09 -18.59 -29.10
N TYR A 250 4.96 -18.63 -28.39
CA TYR A 250 3.72 -17.95 -28.82
C TYR A 250 3.83 -16.43 -28.88
N TYR A 251 4.82 -15.86 -28.20
CA TYR A 251 5.05 -14.42 -28.09
C TYR A 251 6.32 -14.00 -28.84
N ARG A 252 6.97 -14.92 -29.56
CA ARG A 252 8.24 -14.67 -30.26
C ARG A 252 8.00 -13.85 -31.52
N ALA A 253 8.75 -12.77 -31.66
CA ALA A 253 8.70 -11.88 -32.81
C ALA A 253 9.21 -12.58 -34.09
N PRO A 254 8.65 -12.26 -35.28
CA PRO A 254 8.97 -12.97 -36.50
C PRO A 254 10.45 -12.85 -36.90
N GLU A 255 11.09 -11.70 -36.68
CA GLU A 255 12.53 -11.52 -36.94
C GLU A 255 13.42 -12.49 -36.15
N LEU A 256 13.01 -12.89 -34.94
CA LEU A 256 13.71 -13.92 -34.16
C LEU A 256 13.55 -15.31 -34.78
N ILE A 257 12.38 -15.59 -35.36
CA ILE A 257 12.10 -16.84 -36.10
C ILE A 257 12.92 -16.88 -37.40
N PHE A 258 13.07 -15.73 -38.07
CA PHE A 258 13.97 -15.54 -39.21
C PHE A 258 15.45 -15.54 -38.82
N GLY A 259 15.79 -15.71 -37.54
CA GLY A 259 17.16 -15.87 -37.07
C GLY A 259 17.96 -14.57 -36.94
N ALA A 260 17.29 -13.41 -36.90
CA ALA A 260 17.96 -12.13 -36.71
C ALA A 260 18.72 -12.09 -35.37
N THR A 261 19.97 -11.65 -35.40
CA THR A 261 20.83 -11.49 -34.22
C THR A 261 20.97 -10.03 -33.79
N GLU A 262 20.68 -9.09 -34.69
CA GLU A 262 20.71 -7.64 -34.44
C GLU A 262 19.29 -7.06 -34.31
N TYR A 263 18.51 -7.63 -33.39
CA TYR A 263 17.17 -7.14 -33.05
C TYR A 263 17.23 -6.03 -31.99
N THR A 264 16.11 -5.32 -31.82
CA THR A 264 15.96 -4.22 -30.85
C THR A 264 14.91 -4.56 -29.79
N THR A 265 14.61 -3.61 -28.89
CA THR A 265 13.52 -3.70 -27.92
C THR A 265 12.13 -3.88 -28.57
N ALA A 266 12.01 -3.68 -29.88
CA ALA A 266 10.78 -3.91 -30.65
C ALA A 266 10.25 -5.34 -30.57
N ILE A 267 11.08 -6.33 -30.19
CA ILE A 267 10.60 -7.70 -29.96
C ILE A 267 9.66 -7.79 -28.75
N ASP A 268 9.88 -6.98 -27.71
CA ASP A 268 9.00 -6.93 -26.54
C ASP A 268 7.65 -6.29 -26.89
N ILE A 269 7.64 -5.34 -27.82
CA ILE A 269 6.42 -4.70 -28.34
C ILE A 269 5.57 -5.72 -29.09
N TRP A 270 6.18 -6.56 -29.93
CA TRP A 270 5.48 -7.67 -30.57
C TRP A 270 4.88 -8.63 -29.53
N SER A 271 5.68 -9.05 -28.54
CA SER A 271 5.23 -9.92 -27.47
C SER A 271 4.06 -9.32 -26.68
N ALA A 272 4.10 -8.00 -26.39
CA ALA A 272 2.99 -7.28 -25.78
C ALA A 272 1.74 -7.25 -26.66
N GLY A 273 1.89 -7.12 -27.99
CA GLY A 273 0.80 -7.28 -28.95
C GLY A 273 0.15 -8.67 -28.91
N CYS A 274 0.96 -9.72 -28.80
CA CYS A 274 0.46 -11.09 -28.61
C CYS A 274 -0.31 -11.25 -27.28
N VAL A 275 0.22 -10.70 -26.18
CA VAL A 275 -0.47 -10.68 -24.87
C VAL A 275 -1.79 -9.91 -24.96
N PHE A 276 -1.81 -8.77 -25.65
CA PHE A 276 -3.01 -7.97 -25.81
C PHE A 276 -4.09 -8.73 -26.58
N ALA A 277 -3.73 -9.34 -27.71
CA ALA A 277 -4.65 -10.18 -28.47
C ALA A 277 -5.17 -11.36 -27.64
N GLU A 278 -4.31 -12.00 -26.84
CA GLU A 278 -4.71 -13.09 -25.95
C GLU A 278 -5.67 -12.64 -24.84
N LEU A 279 -5.47 -11.45 -24.26
CA LEU A 279 -6.41 -10.87 -23.29
C LEU A 279 -7.81 -10.64 -23.90
N LEU A 280 -7.85 -10.20 -25.16
CA LEU A 280 -9.10 -9.98 -25.91
C LEU A 280 -9.77 -11.30 -26.35
N LEU A 281 -8.97 -12.29 -26.74
CA LEU A 281 -9.42 -13.57 -27.31
C LEU A 281 -9.56 -14.70 -26.28
N GLY A 282 -9.08 -14.52 -25.05
CA GLY A 282 -8.99 -15.56 -24.03
C GLY A 282 -8.00 -16.70 -24.36
N GLN A 283 -7.37 -16.69 -25.53
CA GLN A 283 -6.46 -17.74 -25.98
C GLN A 283 -5.33 -17.14 -26.83
N PRO A 284 -4.16 -17.78 -26.90
CA PRO A 284 -3.04 -17.29 -27.69
C PRO A 284 -3.42 -17.06 -29.15
N LEU A 285 -3.01 -15.92 -29.72
CA LEU A 285 -3.30 -15.59 -31.12
C LEU A 285 -2.51 -16.47 -32.10
N PHE A 286 -1.27 -16.83 -31.74
CA PHE A 286 -0.36 -17.61 -32.59
C PHE A 286 0.15 -18.85 -31.86
N PRO A 287 -0.66 -19.94 -31.77
CA PRO A 287 -0.33 -21.12 -30.98
C PRO A 287 0.52 -22.15 -31.77
N GLY A 288 1.69 -21.77 -32.28
CA GLY A 288 2.52 -22.66 -33.10
C GLY A 288 3.20 -23.80 -32.32
N GLU A 289 3.24 -25.01 -32.88
CA GLU A 289 3.83 -26.20 -32.25
C GLU A 289 5.36 -26.24 -32.38
N SER A 290 5.91 -25.60 -33.40
CA SER A 290 7.34 -25.49 -33.70
C SER A 290 7.74 -24.07 -34.10
N GLY A 291 9.04 -23.80 -34.29
CA GLY A 291 9.49 -22.48 -34.78
C GLY A 291 8.95 -22.14 -36.17
N VAL A 292 8.88 -23.12 -37.06
CA VAL A 292 8.31 -22.97 -38.41
C VAL A 292 6.79 -22.81 -38.35
N ASP A 293 6.13 -23.63 -37.54
CA ASP A 293 4.68 -23.55 -37.37
C ASP A 293 4.23 -22.24 -36.73
N GLN A 294 5.03 -21.68 -35.81
CA GLN A 294 4.81 -20.33 -35.27
C GLN A 294 4.76 -19.28 -36.39
N LEU A 295 5.65 -19.35 -37.38
CA LEU A 295 5.61 -18.45 -38.53
C LEU A 295 4.37 -18.69 -39.40
N VAL A 296 3.94 -19.95 -39.56
CA VAL A 296 2.71 -20.29 -40.29
C VAL A 296 1.48 -19.68 -39.62
N GLU A 297 1.35 -19.76 -38.29
CA GLU A 297 0.26 -19.13 -37.54
C GLU A 297 0.26 -17.60 -37.70
N ILE A 298 1.42 -16.96 -37.72
CA ILE A 298 1.54 -15.51 -37.99
C ILE A 298 1.07 -15.19 -39.41
N ILE A 299 1.53 -15.94 -40.41
CA ILE A 299 1.17 -15.75 -41.83
C ILE A 299 -0.33 -15.94 -42.05
N LYS A 300 -0.99 -16.88 -41.36
CA LYS A 300 -2.45 -17.07 -41.45
C LYS A 300 -3.21 -15.79 -41.11
N VAL A 301 -2.70 -15.00 -40.16
CA VAL A 301 -3.34 -13.75 -39.71
C VAL A 301 -2.86 -12.54 -40.51
N LEU A 302 -1.54 -12.29 -40.53
CA LEU A 302 -0.96 -11.09 -41.16
C LEU A 302 -0.78 -11.20 -42.66
N GLY A 303 -0.95 -12.40 -43.23
CA GLY A 303 -0.62 -12.69 -44.62
C GLY A 303 0.87 -12.95 -44.81
N THR A 304 1.25 -13.33 -46.02
CA THR A 304 2.65 -13.58 -46.37
C THR A 304 3.46 -12.29 -46.33
N PRO A 305 4.59 -12.23 -45.60
CA PRO A 305 5.41 -11.02 -45.54
C PRO A 305 5.96 -10.67 -46.92
N THR A 306 5.95 -9.39 -47.24
CA THR A 306 6.58 -8.82 -48.44
C THR A 306 8.10 -8.99 -48.39
N ARG A 307 8.75 -8.83 -49.55
CA ARG A 307 10.22 -8.93 -49.65
C ARG A 307 10.91 -7.85 -48.79
N GLU A 308 10.33 -6.66 -48.76
CA GLU A 308 10.79 -5.53 -47.98
C GLU A 308 10.70 -5.81 -46.48
N GLU A 309 9.57 -6.37 -46.02
CA GLU A 309 9.39 -6.77 -44.62
C GLU A 309 10.37 -7.88 -44.21
N ILE A 310 10.58 -8.90 -45.06
CA ILE A 310 11.59 -9.95 -44.80
C ILE A 310 12.98 -9.32 -44.66
N LYS A 311 13.34 -8.40 -45.57
CA LYS A 311 14.62 -7.69 -45.51
C LYS A 311 14.76 -6.84 -44.24
N CYS A 312 13.68 -6.22 -43.76
CA CYS A 312 13.67 -5.49 -42.50
C CYS A 312 13.80 -6.40 -41.27
N MET A 313 13.25 -7.61 -41.33
CA MET A 313 13.36 -8.60 -40.24
C MET A 313 14.75 -9.24 -40.18
N ASN A 314 15.27 -9.71 -41.32
CA ASN A 314 16.63 -10.24 -41.42
C ASN A 314 17.19 -10.00 -42.83
N PRO A 315 18.09 -9.02 -43.02
CA PRO A 315 18.69 -8.72 -44.32
C PRO A 315 19.47 -9.89 -44.95
N ASN A 316 19.98 -10.81 -44.12
CA ASN A 316 20.78 -11.95 -44.55
C ASN A 316 19.94 -13.18 -44.91
N TYR A 317 18.61 -13.08 -44.85
CA TYR A 317 17.73 -14.18 -45.16
C TYR A 317 17.55 -14.34 -46.67
N THR A 318 18.26 -15.31 -47.27
CA THR A 318 18.39 -15.46 -48.73
C THR A 318 17.43 -16.46 -49.36
N GLU A 319 16.75 -17.29 -48.56
CA GLU A 319 15.94 -18.41 -49.08
C GLU A 319 14.59 -18.52 -48.36
N PHE A 320 13.49 -18.39 -49.10
CA PHE A 320 12.27 -19.22 -49.01
C PHE A 320 11.20 -18.67 -49.97
N LYS A 321 10.49 -19.55 -50.68
CA LYS A 321 9.22 -19.22 -51.35
C LYS A 321 8.09 -19.57 -50.41
N PHE A 322 7.47 -18.56 -49.79
CA PHE A 322 6.25 -18.77 -49.03
C PHE A 322 5.04 -18.88 -49.99
N PRO A 323 4.06 -19.75 -49.68
CA PRO A 323 2.74 -19.67 -50.30
C PRO A 323 2.20 -18.24 -50.14
N GLN A 324 1.55 -17.72 -51.17
CA GLN A 324 0.94 -16.39 -51.13
C GLN A 324 -0.41 -16.49 -50.42
N ILE A 325 -0.45 -16.06 -49.16
CA ILE A 325 -1.61 -16.07 -48.28
C ILE A 325 -1.99 -14.61 -48.04
N LYS A 326 -3.27 -14.28 -48.30
CA LYS A 326 -3.80 -12.95 -48.00
C LYS A 326 -4.01 -12.82 -46.49
N ALA A 327 -3.73 -11.63 -45.96
CA ALA A 327 -4.02 -11.29 -44.58
C ALA A 327 -5.51 -11.54 -44.25
N HIS A 328 -5.76 -12.16 -43.10
CA HIS A 328 -7.11 -12.28 -42.58
C HIS A 328 -7.53 -10.92 -42.00
N PRO A 329 -8.67 -10.36 -42.45
CA PRO A 329 -9.14 -9.09 -41.89
C PRO A 329 -9.38 -9.20 -40.38
N TRP A 330 -8.88 -8.25 -39.61
CA TRP A 330 -8.97 -8.27 -38.13
C TRP A 330 -10.40 -8.42 -37.59
N HIS A 331 -11.41 -7.87 -38.29
CA HIS A 331 -12.82 -8.01 -37.92
C HIS A 331 -13.38 -9.44 -38.03
N LYS A 332 -12.65 -10.36 -38.66
CA LYS A 332 -12.97 -11.81 -38.68
C LYS A 332 -12.29 -12.57 -37.54
N ILE A 333 -11.23 -12.01 -36.97
CA ILE A 333 -10.48 -12.59 -35.85
C ILE A 333 -11.14 -12.18 -34.54
N PHE A 334 -11.45 -10.90 -34.39
CA PHE A 334 -12.15 -10.36 -33.24
C PHE A 334 -13.67 -10.34 -33.46
N HIS A 335 -14.46 -10.52 -32.40
CA HIS A 335 -15.92 -10.43 -32.49
C HIS A 335 -16.35 -9.04 -32.97
N LYS A 336 -17.44 -8.92 -33.74
CA LYS A 336 -18.00 -7.65 -34.26
C LYS A 336 -18.29 -6.55 -33.22
N ARG A 337 -18.25 -6.88 -31.92
CA ARG A 337 -18.50 -5.97 -30.79
C ARG A 337 -17.19 -5.45 -30.19
N MET A 338 -16.04 -5.89 -30.71
CA MET A 338 -14.74 -5.44 -30.27
C MET A 338 -14.57 -3.96 -30.63
N PRO A 339 -14.13 -3.10 -29.69
CA PRO A 339 -13.86 -1.70 -29.99
C PRO A 339 -12.84 -1.58 -31.14
N PRO A 340 -13.08 -0.72 -32.13
CA PRO A 340 -12.16 -0.54 -33.25
C PRO A 340 -10.78 -0.07 -32.78
N GLU A 341 -10.70 0.71 -31.70
CA GLU A 341 -9.45 1.20 -31.11
C GLU A 341 -8.60 0.06 -30.54
N ALA A 342 -9.23 -1.00 -30.03
CA ALA A 342 -8.52 -2.19 -29.55
C ALA A 342 -7.84 -2.91 -30.71
N VAL A 343 -8.58 -3.07 -31.82
CA VAL A 343 -8.10 -3.72 -33.05
C VAL A 343 -6.99 -2.89 -33.70
N ASP A 344 -7.15 -1.57 -33.76
CA ASP A 344 -6.15 -0.65 -34.29
C ASP A 344 -4.83 -0.78 -33.51
N LEU A 345 -4.90 -0.73 -32.17
CA LEU A 345 -3.70 -0.86 -31.33
C LEU A 345 -3.03 -2.23 -31.49
N VAL A 346 -3.78 -3.34 -31.53
CA VAL A 346 -3.21 -4.67 -31.83
C VAL A 346 -2.47 -4.65 -33.18
N SER A 347 -3.08 -4.06 -34.21
CA SER A 347 -2.47 -4.00 -35.54
C SER A 347 -1.19 -3.18 -35.58
N ARG A 348 -1.08 -2.11 -34.76
CA ARG A 348 0.14 -1.29 -34.65
C ARG A 348 1.27 -1.98 -33.89
N LEU A 349 0.94 -2.87 -32.97
CA LEU A 349 1.93 -3.67 -32.22
C LEU A 349 2.43 -4.87 -33.03
N LEU A 350 1.53 -5.50 -33.81
CA LEU A 350 1.82 -6.72 -34.59
C LEU A 350 2.15 -6.40 -36.05
N GLN A 351 3.32 -5.80 -36.26
CA GLN A 351 3.89 -5.52 -37.59
C GLN A 351 5.10 -6.42 -37.86
N TYR A 352 5.27 -6.91 -39.10
CA TYR A 352 6.45 -7.67 -39.50
C TYR A 352 7.72 -6.83 -39.35
N SER A 353 7.73 -5.65 -39.96
CA SER A 353 8.86 -4.72 -39.87
C SER A 353 9.00 -4.18 -38.45
N PRO A 354 10.11 -4.44 -37.74
CA PRO A 354 10.25 -4.04 -36.32
C PRO A 354 10.15 -2.53 -36.12
N ASN A 355 10.62 -1.74 -37.09
CA ASN A 355 10.61 -0.27 -37.05
C ASN A 355 9.23 0.35 -37.31
N LEU A 356 8.25 -0.43 -37.78
CA LEU A 356 6.88 0.04 -37.99
C LEU A 356 5.98 -0.24 -36.78
N ARG A 357 6.47 -1.01 -35.80
CA ARG A 357 5.74 -1.22 -34.56
C ARG A 357 5.71 0.08 -33.76
N CYS A 358 4.55 0.44 -33.22
CA CYS A 358 4.51 1.57 -32.31
C CYS A 358 5.35 1.29 -31.06
N THR A 359 6.04 2.29 -30.57
CA THR A 359 6.80 2.18 -29.31
C THR A 359 5.86 2.03 -28.13
N ALA A 360 6.40 1.55 -27.00
CA ALA A 360 5.62 1.44 -25.76
C ALA A 360 5.04 2.81 -25.31
N LEU A 361 5.78 3.89 -25.52
CA LEU A 361 5.35 5.25 -25.20
C LEU A 361 4.22 5.73 -26.13
N GLU A 362 4.31 5.45 -27.43
CA GLU A 362 3.25 5.76 -28.40
C GLU A 362 1.98 4.95 -28.11
N ALA A 363 2.12 3.69 -27.68
CA ALA A 363 0.98 2.88 -27.26
C ALA A 363 0.27 3.51 -26.05
N LEU A 364 0.99 4.07 -25.07
CA LEU A 364 0.39 4.71 -23.89
C LEU A 364 -0.50 5.91 -24.20
N ILE A 365 -0.32 6.59 -25.33
CA ILE A 365 -1.16 7.71 -25.77
C ILE A 365 -2.25 7.30 -26.78
N HIS A 366 -2.41 6.00 -27.03
CA HIS A 366 -3.40 5.50 -27.96
C HIS A 366 -4.84 5.73 -27.45
N PRO A 367 -5.81 6.05 -28.35
CA PRO A 367 -7.22 6.27 -27.97
C PRO A 367 -7.89 5.13 -27.21
N PHE A 368 -7.39 3.90 -27.38
CA PHE A 368 -7.87 2.74 -26.63
C PHE A 368 -7.81 2.94 -25.10
N PHE A 369 -6.87 3.75 -24.62
CA PHE A 369 -6.69 4.04 -23.20
C PHE A 369 -7.39 5.32 -22.72
N ASP A 370 -8.15 6.03 -23.57
CA ASP A 370 -8.80 7.30 -23.21
C ASP A 370 -9.77 7.16 -22.04
N GLU A 371 -10.51 6.06 -21.97
CA GLU A 371 -11.38 5.74 -20.83
C GLU A 371 -10.63 5.73 -19.50
N LEU A 372 -9.37 5.28 -19.46
CA LEU A 372 -8.58 5.28 -18.22
C LEU A 372 -8.24 6.70 -17.75
N ARG A 373 -8.20 7.65 -18.68
CA ARG A 373 -7.87 9.06 -18.44
C ARG A 373 -9.10 9.90 -18.08
N ASP A 374 -10.30 9.33 -18.11
CA ASP A 374 -11.51 9.96 -17.58
C ASP A 374 -11.51 9.91 -16.04
N SER A 375 -11.79 11.04 -15.40
CA SER A 375 -11.84 11.17 -13.92
C SER A 375 -12.97 10.36 -13.30
N ASP A 376 -14.02 10.04 -14.06
CA ASP A 376 -15.19 9.32 -13.57
C ASP A 376 -15.10 7.80 -13.75
N THR A 377 -14.08 7.32 -14.47
CA THR A 377 -13.87 5.88 -14.65
C THR A 377 -13.62 5.18 -13.32
N ARG A 378 -14.32 4.06 -13.12
CA ARG A 378 -14.20 3.19 -11.94
C ARG A 378 -14.03 1.75 -12.38
N LEU A 379 -13.47 0.94 -11.49
CA LEU A 379 -13.48 -0.51 -11.64
C LEU A 379 -14.92 -1.05 -11.55
N PRO A 380 -15.22 -2.26 -12.07
CA PRO A 380 -16.57 -2.85 -11.99
C PRO A 380 -17.14 -3.00 -10.58
N ASN A 381 -16.31 -3.00 -9.54
CA ASN A 381 -16.68 -2.99 -8.12
C ASN A 381 -16.86 -1.57 -7.55
N SER A 382 -16.93 -0.54 -8.39
CA SER A 382 -17.00 0.89 -8.05
C SER A 382 -15.75 1.46 -7.34
N HIS A 383 -14.67 0.69 -7.20
CA HIS A 383 -13.41 1.19 -6.66
C HIS A 383 -12.69 2.09 -7.67
N PHE A 384 -11.81 2.96 -7.18
CA PHE A 384 -10.91 3.75 -8.02
C PHE A 384 -9.89 2.88 -8.76
N LEU A 385 -9.43 3.35 -9.92
CA LEU A 385 -8.30 2.77 -10.64
C LEU A 385 -7.01 2.89 -9.79
N PRO A 386 -6.03 1.96 -9.93
CA PRO A 386 -4.71 2.14 -9.33
C PRO A 386 -3.99 3.39 -9.88
N PRO A 387 -2.90 3.87 -9.26
CA PRO A 387 -2.15 5.01 -9.78
C PRO A 387 -1.61 4.76 -11.20
N LEU A 388 -2.12 5.50 -12.19
CA LEU A 388 -1.72 5.36 -13.61
C LEU A 388 -0.85 6.52 -14.10
N PHE A 389 -1.08 7.73 -13.60
CA PHE A 389 -0.53 8.99 -14.15
C PHE A 389 0.58 9.62 -13.31
N ASN A 390 1.06 8.89 -12.29
CA ASN A 390 2.17 9.29 -11.43
C ASN A 390 3.54 9.03 -12.09
N PHE A 391 3.77 9.60 -13.28
CA PHE A 391 5.03 9.48 -14.02
C PHE A 391 6.18 10.19 -13.28
N LYS A 392 7.27 9.47 -13.00
CA LYS A 392 8.51 10.05 -12.44
C LYS A 392 9.26 10.87 -13.51
N PRO A 393 10.08 11.87 -13.14
CA PRO A 393 10.81 12.70 -14.11
C PRO A 393 11.68 11.91 -15.11
N HIS A 394 12.30 10.82 -14.67
CA HIS A 394 13.14 9.99 -15.55
C HIS A 394 12.33 9.17 -16.57
N GLU A 395 11.03 8.91 -16.31
CA GLU A 395 10.12 8.27 -17.28
C GLU A 395 9.77 9.22 -18.44
N LEU A 396 9.82 10.54 -18.20
CA LEU A 396 9.44 11.58 -19.16
C LEU A 396 10.65 12.28 -19.78
N LYS A 397 11.88 11.86 -19.45
CA LYS A 397 13.10 12.49 -19.95
C LYS A 397 13.17 12.37 -21.47
N GLY A 398 13.23 13.51 -22.16
CA GLY A 398 13.29 13.58 -23.62
C GLY A 398 11.95 13.36 -24.34
N VAL A 399 10.84 13.23 -23.59
CA VAL A 399 9.50 13.08 -24.17
C VAL A 399 8.95 14.46 -24.57
N PRO A 400 8.50 14.66 -25.82
CA PRO A 400 7.87 15.91 -26.25
C PRO A 400 6.66 16.29 -25.39
N MET A 401 6.52 17.58 -25.07
CA MET A 401 5.44 18.08 -24.21
C MET A 401 4.03 17.74 -24.72
N GLU A 402 3.82 17.64 -26.04
CA GLU A 402 2.54 17.21 -26.61
C GLU A 402 2.18 15.76 -26.20
N ILE A 403 3.18 14.88 -26.12
CA ILE A 403 3.00 13.49 -25.67
C ILE A 403 2.77 13.48 -24.16
N VAL A 404 3.53 14.25 -23.38
CA VAL A 404 3.32 14.40 -21.92
C VAL A 404 1.89 14.86 -21.63
N ALA A 405 1.39 15.84 -22.39
CA ALA A 405 0.04 16.35 -22.29
C ALA A 405 -1.05 15.29 -22.53
N LYS A 406 -0.77 14.28 -23.37
CA LYS A 406 -1.66 13.14 -23.63
C LYS A 406 -1.49 12.02 -22.60
N LEU A 407 -0.30 11.82 -22.05
CA LEU A 407 -0.04 10.84 -20.99
C LEU A 407 -0.72 11.23 -19.68
N ILE A 408 -0.79 12.53 -19.40
CA ILE A 408 -1.19 13.07 -18.09
C ILE A 408 -2.44 13.95 -18.28
N PRO A 409 -3.64 13.41 -17.99
CA PRO A 409 -4.90 14.13 -18.19
C PRO A 409 -5.02 15.30 -17.23
N GLU A 410 -5.86 16.29 -17.57
CA GLU A 410 -5.95 17.57 -16.85
C GLU A 410 -6.24 17.43 -15.34
N HIS A 411 -7.14 16.51 -14.95
CA HIS A 411 -7.42 16.23 -13.54
C HIS A 411 -6.19 15.68 -12.79
N ALA A 412 -5.37 14.90 -13.49
CA ALA A 412 -4.12 14.37 -12.99
C ALA A 412 -2.99 15.40 -13.14
N ARG A 413 -3.11 16.41 -14.00
CA ARG A 413 -2.13 17.50 -14.09
C ARG A 413 -2.13 18.31 -12.82
N LYS A 414 -3.23 18.53 -12.11
CA LYS A 414 -3.11 19.17 -10.78
C LYS A 414 -2.31 18.32 -9.80
N GLN A 415 -2.42 16.99 -9.83
CA GLN A 415 -1.63 16.10 -8.98
C GLN A 415 -0.17 15.96 -9.46
N TRP A 416 0.04 15.87 -10.78
CA TRP A 416 1.34 15.73 -11.43
C TRP A 416 2.10 17.05 -11.47
N ALA A 417 1.41 18.18 -11.62
CA ALA A 417 1.93 19.53 -11.53
C ALA A 417 1.99 19.97 -10.05
N ASN A 418 1.18 19.46 -9.12
CA ASN A 418 1.53 19.55 -7.70
C ASN A 418 2.73 18.64 -7.33
N ALA A 419 3.05 17.64 -8.16
CA ALA A 419 4.26 16.82 -8.04
C ALA A 419 5.47 17.35 -8.84
N ASN A 420 5.27 18.18 -9.89
CA ASN A 420 6.32 18.66 -10.83
C ASN A 420 6.24 20.15 -11.24
N SER A 421 5.21 20.91 -10.88
CA SER A 421 5.02 22.37 -11.13
C SER A 421 4.77 23.20 -9.86
N SER A 422 4.66 22.56 -8.71
CA SER A 422 5.03 23.21 -7.49
C SER A 422 6.56 23.25 -7.54
N ASN A 423 7.12 24.43 -7.29
CA ASN A 423 8.33 24.52 -6.48
C ASN A 423 8.03 23.98 -5.06
N SER A 424 7.32 22.85 -4.95
CA SER A 424 7.35 22.01 -3.77
C SER A 424 8.60 21.22 -3.92
N ALA A 425 9.68 21.78 -3.36
CA ALA A 425 10.86 21.01 -3.11
C ALA A 425 10.41 19.71 -2.42
N VAL A 426 10.57 18.58 -3.10
CA VAL A 426 10.45 17.28 -2.44
C VAL A 426 11.69 17.17 -1.57
N LEU A 427 11.52 17.57 -0.32
CA LEU A 427 12.55 17.65 0.70
C LEU A 427 12.66 16.26 1.32
N ASN A 428 13.44 15.40 0.66
CA ASN A 428 13.77 14.09 1.18
C ASN A 428 14.62 14.27 2.44
N VAL A 429 14.18 13.69 3.56
CA VAL A 429 14.88 13.79 4.86
C VAL A 429 16.33 13.30 4.79
N LEU A 430 16.66 12.39 3.87
CA LEU A 430 18.03 11.94 3.63
C LEU A 430 18.94 13.07 3.10
N SER A 431 18.40 13.99 2.30
CA SER A 431 19.14 15.16 1.80
C SER A 431 19.49 16.15 2.90
N PHE A 432 18.82 16.05 4.06
CA PHE A 432 19.06 16.85 5.26
C PHE A 432 19.92 16.09 6.29
N GLY A 433 20.53 14.97 5.90
CA GLY A 433 21.48 14.23 6.74
C GLY A 433 20.85 13.13 7.60
N ALA A 434 19.58 12.76 7.39
CA ALA A 434 19.00 11.60 8.05
C ALA A 434 19.74 10.32 7.60
N VAL A 435 20.04 9.44 8.55
CA VAL A 435 20.75 8.17 8.33
C VAL A 435 19.77 7.05 7.97
N GLY A 436 18.60 7.00 8.61
CA GLY A 436 17.54 6.06 8.27
C GLY A 436 17.84 4.59 8.56
N ASP A 437 18.63 4.30 9.61
CA ASP A 437 19.03 2.96 10.08
C ASP A 437 18.20 2.43 11.26
N GLY A 438 17.25 3.22 11.77
CA GLY A 438 16.42 2.94 12.94
C GLY A 438 17.15 3.09 14.29
N VAL A 439 18.42 3.51 14.27
CA VAL A 439 19.31 3.57 15.44
C VAL A 439 19.89 4.96 15.66
N SER A 440 20.25 5.67 14.61
CA SER A 440 20.73 7.04 14.63
C SER A 440 19.59 8.00 14.95
N ASP A 441 19.89 9.11 15.61
CA ASP A 441 18.89 10.14 15.89
C ASP A 441 18.73 11.04 14.67
N ASP A 442 17.63 10.88 13.94
CA ASP A 442 17.36 11.58 12.68
C ASP A 442 16.54 12.86 12.88
N THR A 443 16.33 13.27 14.14
CA THR A 443 15.43 14.38 14.50
C THR A 443 15.81 15.69 13.82
N ASP A 444 17.09 16.07 13.84
CA ASP A 444 17.54 17.35 13.29
C ASP A 444 17.37 17.42 11.77
N ALA A 445 17.54 16.30 11.07
CA ALA A 445 17.33 16.22 9.63
C ALA A 445 15.84 16.38 9.28
N PHE A 446 14.94 15.74 10.04
CA PHE A 446 13.49 15.91 9.88
C PHE A 446 13.05 17.34 10.16
N LYS A 447 13.59 17.94 11.21
CA LYS A 447 13.29 19.33 11.56
C LYS A 447 13.78 20.29 10.48
N SER A 448 14.99 20.10 9.99
CA SER A 448 15.55 20.94 8.91
C SER A 448 14.75 20.81 7.62
N ALA A 449 14.34 19.60 7.24
CA ALA A 449 13.49 19.37 6.08
C ALA A 449 12.11 20.02 6.25
N TRP A 450 11.51 19.90 7.44
CA TRP A 450 10.23 20.55 7.77
C TRP A 450 10.32 22.07 7.73
N ASP A 451 11.31 22.66 8.40
CA ASP A 451 11.47 24.11 8.50
C ASP A 451 11.70 24.71 7.11
N SER A 452 12.53 24.06 6.28
CA SER A 452 12.73 24.45 4.87
C SER A 452 11.44 24.38 4.07
N ALA A 453 10.67 23.29 4.21
CA ALA A 453 9.38 23.14 3.54
C ALA A 453 8.36 24.19 3.98
N CYS A 454 8.39 24.58 5.25
CA CYS A 454 7.43 25.51 5.85
C CYS A 454 7.69 26.97 5.43
N GLU A 455 8.96 27.33 5.21
CA GLU A 455 9.40 28.68 4.83
C GLU A 455 9.33 28.95 3.31
N GLU A 456 9.65 27.98 2.46
CA GLU A 456 9.84 28.19 1.02
C GLU A 456 8.55 28.18 0.17
N GLY A 457 7.41 27.74 0.73
CA GLY A 457 6.12 27.67 0.04
C GLY A 457 5.43 26.32 0.21
N PRO A 458 4.51 25.90 -0.68
CA PRO A 458 3.95 24.56 -0.60
C PRO A 458 5.04 23.52 -0.82
N GLY A 459 5.18 22.53 0.06
CA GLY A 459 6.35 21.63 0.13
C GLY A 459 5.97 20.17 0.44
N VAL A 460 6.80 19.21 0.03
CA VAL A 460 6.65 17.79 0.38
C VAL A 460 7.87 17.36 1.18
N VAL A 461 7.70 17.09 2.47
CA VAL A 461 8.72 16.40 3.27
C VAL A 461 8.56 14.90 3.02
N LEU A 462 9.55 14.29 2.37
CA LEU A 462 9.53 12.88 1.99
C LEU A 462 10.34 12.03 2.98
N VAL A 463 9.67 11.04 3.57
CA VAL A 463 10.26 9.97 4.37
C VAL A 463 10.26 8.69 3.53
N PRO A 464 11.39 8.33 2.92
CA PRO A 464 11.43 7.33 1.85
C PRO A 464 11.21 5.89 2.34
N GLN A 465 10.60 5.09 1.46
CA GLN A 465 10.44 3.65 1.68
C GLN A 465 11.79 2.94 1.82
N GLY A 466 11.83 1.89 2.66
CA GLY A 466 13.02 1.06 2.86
C GLY A 466 13.98 1.57 3.94
N TYR A 467 13.67 2.72 4.55
CA TYR A 467 14.42 3.29 5.67
C TYR A 467 13.60 3.30 6.95
N ALA A 468 14.29 3.30 8.09
CA ALA A 468 13.71 3.42 9.42
C ALA A 468 14.34 4.62 10.14
N PHE A 469 13.55 5.56 10.64
CA PHE A 469 14.05 6.79 11.22
C PHE A 469 13.68 6.87 12.69
N LYS A 470 14.69 7.05 13.56
CA LYS A 470 14.43 7.28 14.97
C LYS A 470 14.34 8.77 15.25
N ILE A 471 13.15 9.21 15.67
CA ILE A 471 12.82 10.62 15.90
C ILE A 471 12.49 10.83 17.37
N ARG A 472 13.17 11.75 18.04
CA ARG A 472 12.89 12.15 19.43
C ARG A 472 11.63 13.01 19.51
N SER A 473 11.18 13.31 20.72
CA SER A 473 10.09 14.27 20.94
C SER A 473 10.38 15.60 20.23
N THR A 474 9.53 15.98 19.28
CA THR A 474 9.77 17.08 18.35
C THR A 474 8.50 17.84 18.08
N ILE A 475 8.64 19.16 17.96
CA ILE A 475 7.57 20.07 17.56
C ILE A 475 7.87 20.55 16.15
N PHE A 476 6.99 20.20 15.23
CA PHE A 476 6.90 20.72 13.87
C PHE A 476 5.95 21.92 13.89
N ALA A 477 6.52 23.12 13.86
CA ALA A 477 5.79 24.37 14.04
C ALA A 477 5.48 25.04 12.70
N GLY A 478 4.32 25.68 12.62
CA GLY A 478 3.98 26.69 11.63
C GLY A 478 3.78 28.08 12.28
N PRO A 479 3.12 29.02 11.60
CA PRO A 479 2.43 28.88 10.32
C PRO A 479 3.40 28.72 9.14
N CYS A 480 3.04 27.88 8.17
CA CYS A 480 3.80 27.73 6.93
C CYS A 480 3.25 28.65 5.83
N HIS A 481 4.10 29.04 4.88
CA HIS A 481 3.71 29.95 3.79
C HIS A 481 2.83 29.28 2.71
N GLY A 482 2.72 27.94 2.71
CA GLY A 482 1.88 27.18 1.79
C GLY A 482 1.40 25.84 2.38
N GLU A 483 0.67 25.07 1.56
CA GLU A 483 0.22 23.72 1.93
C GLU A 483 1.41 22.76 2.05
N LEU A 484 1.46 22.01 3.13
CA LEU A 484 2.58 21.14 3.43
C LEU A 484 2.13 19.68 3.41
N THR A 485 2.87 18.84 2.70
CA THR A 485 2.65 17.39 2.70
C THR A 485 3.80 16.69 3.41
N LEU A 486 3.50 15.95 4.49
CA LEU A 486 4.42 15.00 5.08
C LEU A 486 4.11 13.62 4.47
N GLN A 487 4.90 13.22 3.47
CA GLN A 487 4.79 11.94 2.77
C GLN A 487 5.63 10.89 3.49
N VAL A 488 4.99 9.89 4.07
CA VAL A 488 5.64 8.84 4.86
C VAL A 488 5.46 7.47 4.24
N ASP A 489 6.51 6.99 3.59
CA ASP A 489 6.57 5.66 2.97
C ASP A 489 7.52 4.71 3.73
N GLY A 490 8.43 5.26 4.54
CA GLY A 490 9.34 4.53 5.43
C GLY A 490 8.75 4.16 6.79
N THR A 491 9.61 3.80 7.74
CA THR A 491 9.25 3.57 9.14
C THR A 491 9.76 4.70 10.03
N ILE A 492 8.94 5.18 10.97
CA ILE A 492 9.35 6.17 11.97
C ILE A 492 9.09 5.60 13.37
N MET A 493 10.05 5.73 14.27
CA MET A 493 9.92 5.28 15.67
C MET A 493 10.56 6.25 16.67
N PRO A 494 10.11 6.29 17.93
CA PRO A 494 10.77 7.04 18.98
C PRO A 494 11.93 6.25 19.62
N PRO A 495 12.69 6.88 20.55
CA PRO A 495 13.48 6.15 21.52
C PRO A 495 12.63 5.12 22.30
N ASP A 496 13.19 3.93 22.49
CA ASP A 496 12.47 2.78 23.03
C ASP A 496 12.35 2.83 24.57
N GLY A 497 11.24 3.44 25.02
CA GLY A 497 10.80 3.44 26.41
C GLY A 497 11.19 4.69 27.22
N PRO A 498 10.71 4.77 28.47
CA PRO A 498 10.85 5.94 29.34
C PRO A 498 12.29 6.29 29.70
N ASP A 499 13.17 5.29 29.84
CA ASP A 499 14.58 5.48 30.20
C ASP A 499 15.42 6.02 29.04
N ALA A 500 15.02 5.70 27.80
CA ALA A 500 15.65 6.21 26.59
C ALA A 500 15.09 7.59 26.17
N TRP A 501 14.03 8.06 26.85
CA TRP A 501 13.41 9.35 26.54
C TRP A 501 14.29 10.51 27.03
N PRO A 502 14.60 11.53 26.19
CA PRO A 502 15.51 12.60 26.58
C PRO A 502 15.00 13.39 27.78
N GLN A 503 15.84 13.55 28.83
CA GLN A 503 15.46 14.18 30.10
C GLN A 503 14.94 15.63 29.97
N ARG A 504 15.40 16.37 28.95
CA ARG A 504 15.01 17.78 28.71
C ARG A 504 13.77 17.93 27.83
N THR A 505 13.16 16.83 27.40
CA THR A 505 11.97 16.85 26.53
C THR A 505 10.74 16.37 27.27
N SER A 506 9.57 16.84 26.86
CA SER A 506 8.30 16.44 27.46
C SER A 506 8.09 14.93 27.28
N ARG A 507 7.76 14.24 28.38
CA ARG A 507 7.35 12.81 28.37
C ARG A 507 5.88 12.61 28.00
N ARG A 508 5.17 13.68 27.63
CA ARG A 508 3.73 13.67 27.33
C ARG A 508 3.39 13.78 25.85
N GLN A 509 4.38 13.95 24.99
CA GLN A 509 4.17 14.12 23.56
C GLN A 509 5.38 13.67 22.76
N TRP A 510 5.13 13.06 21.61
CA TRP A 510 6.17 12.65 20.67
C TRP A 510 6.24 13.59 19.48
N LEU A 511 5.33 13.47 18.50
CA LEU A 511 5.29 14.31 17.31
C LEU A 511 4.18 15.34 17.46
N VAL A 512 4.56 16.61 17.57
CA VAL A 512 3.61 17.71 17.74
C VAL A 512 3.58 18.57 16.48
N PHE A 513 2.40 18.76 15.91
CA PHE A 513 2.16 19.65 14.78
C PHE A 513 1.42 20.89 15.28
N TYR A 514 2.16 21.96 15.49
CA TYR A 514 1.67 23.18 16.10
C TYR A 514 1.42 24.27 15.04
N ARG A 515 0.20 24.79 14.95
CA ARG A 515 -0.17 25.81 13.94
C ARG A 515 0.18 25.40 12.50
N ALA A 516 0.10 24.11 12.22
CA ALA A 516 0.42 23.51 10.93
C ALA A 516 -0.81 23.53 10.01
N ASN A 517 -1.23 24.72 9.61
CA ASN A 517 -2.42 24.90 8.80
C ASN A 517 -2.21 24.36 7.37
N GLY A 518 -3.19 23.65 6.81
CA GLY A 518 -3.09 23.08 5.46
C GLY A 518 -2.17 21.84 5.38
N LEU A 519 -1.86 21.21 6.50
CA LEU A 519 -1.00 20.03 6.55
C LEU A 519 -1.74 18.76 6.08
N THR A 520 -1.11 18.04 5.15
CA THR A 520 -1.47 16.67 4.77
C THR A 520 -0.41 15.68 5.26
N LEU A 521 -0.74 14.83 6.22
CA LEU A 521 0.06 13.66 6.59
C LEU A 521 -0.45 12.45 5.82
N GLN A 522 0.37 11.89 4.92
CA GLN A 522 -0.05 10.78 4.07
C GLN A 522 1.06 9.78 3.78
N GLY A 523 0.69 8.61 3.24
CA GLY A 523 1.61 7.57 2.78
C GLY A 523 1.28 6.19 3.34
N GLY A 524 1.98 5.16 2.85
CA GLY A 524 1.77 3.76 3.29
C GLY A 524 2.71 3.30 4.41
N GLY A 525 3.57 4.20 4.90
CA GLY A 525 4.60 3.94 5.90
C GLY A 525 4.05 3.57 7.28
N LEU A 526 4.96 3.13 8.15
CA LEU A 526 4.65 2.67 9.50
C LEU A 526 5.19 3.66 10.54
N PHE A 527 4.34 4.07 11.47
CA PHE A 527 4.76 4.67 12.73
C PHE A 527 4.70 3.61 13.84
N ASP A 528 5.85 3.21 14.37
CA ASP A 528 5.92 2.29 15.52
C ASP A 528 6.21 3.10 16.78
N GLY A 529 5.19 3.30 17.62
CA GLY A 529 5.28 4.12 18.84
C GLY A 529 6.09 3.50 19.97
N LYS A 530 6.55 2.24 19.86
CA LYS A 530 7.34 1.54 20.90
C LYS A 530 6.71 1.62 22.31
N GLY A 531 5.39 1.45 22.39
CA GLY A 531 4.62 1.64 23.63
C GLY A 531 4.85 0.62 24.74
N ALA A 532 5.38 -0.58 24.46
CA ALA A 532 5.46 -1.68 25.42
C ALA A 532 6.08 -1.29 26.78
N LYS A 533 7.28 -0.68 26.77
CA LYS A 533 7.97 -0.25 27.99
C LYS A 533 7.24 0.86 28.75
N TRP A 534 6.44 1.67 28.07
CA TRP A 534 5.60 2.71 28.70
C TRP A 534 4.38 2.12 29.38
N TRP A 535 3.78 1.10 28.76
CA TRP A 535 2.70 0.33 29.37
C TRP A 535 3.21 -0.46 30.57
N ASP A 536 4.47 -0.88 30.55
CA ASP A 536 5.07 -1.67 31.62
C ASP A 536 5.43 -0.90 32.90
N LEU A 537 5.23 0.42 32.93
CA LEU A 537 5.53 1.25 34.10
C LEU A 537 4.74 0.80 35.36
N PRO A 538 5.36 0.73 36.55
CA PRO A 538 4.72 0.21 37.78
C PRO A 538 3.44 0.93 38.23
N CYS A 539 3.28 2.17 37.80
CA CYS A 539 2.14 3.02 38.12
C CYS A 539 0.94 2.81 37.17
N LYS A 540 1.08 1.99 36.12
CA LYS A 540 -0.01 1.68 35.19
C LYS A 540 -1.02 0.71 35.83
N PRO A 541 -2.32 0.90 35.58
CA PRO A 541 -3.41 0.23 36.31
C PRO A 541 -3.44 -1.30 36.20
N HIS A 542 -2.79 -1.87 35.19
CA HIS A 542 -2.76 -3.32 34.97
C HIS A 542 -1.55 -4.02 35.66
N LYS A 543 -0.67 -3.29 36.35
CA LYS A 543 0.58 -3.86 36.91
C LYS A 543 0.53 -4.38 38.34
N GLY A 544 -0.33 -3.88 39.22
CA GLY A 544 -0.35 -4.37 40.61
C GLY A 544 -1.41 -5.43 40.90
N ARG A 545 -1.17 -6.19 41.98
CA ARG A 545 -2.12 -7.18 42.50
C ARG A 545 -3.44 -6.49 42.83
N ASN A 546 -4.58 -7.08 42.42
CA ASN A 546 -5.93 -6.50 42.56
C ASN A 546 -6.12 -5.13 41.87
N HIS A 547 -5.39 -4.82 40.79
CA HIS A 547 -5.43 -3.50 40.11
C HIS A 547 -4.95 -2.33 40.98
N THR A 548 -4.16 -2.59 42.03
CA THR A 548 -3.48 -1.52 42.78
C THR A 548 -2.29 -0.99 41.96
N THR A 549 -2.00 0.32 41.98
CA THR A 549 -0.86 0.90 41.26
C THR A 549 0.25 1.30 42.23
N LEU A 550 1.52 1.11 41.84
CA LEU A 550 2.64 1.62 42.64
C LEU A 550 2.85 3.11 42.33
N PRO A 551 3.11 3.96 43.33
CA PRO A 551 3.42 5.37 43.09
C PRO A 551 4.72 5.51 42.28
N GLY A 552 4.72 6.40 41.29
CA GLY A 552 5.87 6.63 40.41
C GLY A 552 5.54 7.51 39.20
N PRO A 553 6.56 7.92 38.42
CA PRO A 553 6.36 8.71 37.20
C PRO A 553 5.56 7.89 36.18
N CYS A 554 4.46 8.48 35.70
CA CYS A 554 3.44 7.74 34.94
C CYS A 554 3.05 8.36 33.60
N ASP A 555 3.74 9.44 33.23
CA ASP A 555 3.56 10.09 31.94
C ASP A 555 3.91 9.13 30.81
N SER A 556 3.09 9.14 29.76
CA SER A 556 3.33 8.47 28.49
C SER A 556 3.15 9.50 27.38
N PRO A 557 3.93 9.45 26.29
CA PRO A 557 3.77 10.40 25.21
C PRO A 557 2.59 10.05 24.30
N VAL A 558 1.76 11.05 23.99
CA VAL A 558 0.86 10.99 22.83
C VAL A 558 1.70 10.91 21.56
N ALA A 559 1.38 9.98 20.65
CA ALA A 559 2.19 9.77 19.45
C ALA A 559 2.09 10.97 18.49
N PHE A 560 0.86 11.34 18.09
CA PHE A 560 0.59 12.50 17.25
C PHE A 560 -0.30 13.51 17.98
N ARG A 561 0.20 14.74 18.14
CA ARG A 561 -0.60 15.85 18.65
C ARG A 561 -0.67 16.97 17.62
N PHE A 562 -1.84 17.17 17.05
CA PHE A 562 -2.17 18.34 16.25
C PHE A 562 -2.76 19.39 17.17
N PHE A 563 -2.14 20.58 17.23
CA PHE A 563 -2.53 21.62 18.15
C PHE A 563 -2.64 22.98 17.47
N MET A 564 -3.77 23.67 17.66
CA MET A 564 -4.04 24.99 17.09
C MET A 564 -3.91 25.04 15.56
N SER A 565 -4.42 24.02 14.87
CA SER A 565 -4.19 23.81 13.43
C SER A 565 -5.50 23.68 12.65
N SER A 566 -5.53 24.18 11.42
CA SER A 566 -6.73 24.13 10.55
C SER A 566 -6.47 23.50 9.19
N ASN A 567 -7.51 22.94 8.56
CA ASN A 567 -7.42 22.31 7.23
C ASN A 567 -6.42 21.16 7.22
N LEU A 568 -6.63 20.18 8.10
CA LEU A 568 -5.75 19.03 8.27
C LEU A 568 -6.27 17.81 7.49
N ALA A 569 -5.38 17.07 6.85
CA ALA A 569 -5.68 15.76 6.27
C ALA A 569 -4.70 14.71 6.78
N VAL A 570 -5.21 13.56 7.24
CA VAL A 570 -4.40 12.37 7.60
C VAL A 570 -4.90 11.18 6.78
N ARG A 571 -4.04 10.57 5.94
CA ARG A 571 -4.47 9.57 4.94
C ARG A 571 -3.54 8.37 4.81
N GLY A 572 -4.08 7.15 4.85
CA GLY A 572 -3.37 5.93 4.44
C GLY A 572 -2.31 5.40 5.42
N ILE A 573 -2.04 6.13 6.51
CA ILE A 573 -0.96 5.84 7.46
C ILE A 573 -1.29 4.60 8.31
N ARG A 574 -0.24 3.84 8.66
CA ARG A 574 -0.31 2.78 9.68
C ARG A 574 0.42 3.22 10.94
N ILE A 575 -0.23 3.12 12.10
CA ILE A 575 0.39 3.38 13.40
C ILE A 575 0.20 2.19 14.35
N HIS A 576 1.32 1.72 14.88
CA HIS A 576 1.35 0.63 15.83
C HIS A 576 1.86 1.09 17.20
N ASN A 577 1.36 0.47 18.26
CA ASN A 577 1.93 0.50 19.61
C ASN A 577 2.20 1.92 20.15
N SER A 578 1.21 2.81 20.09
CA SER A 578 1.37 4.14 20.69
C SER A 578 1.54 4.04 22.22
N PRO A 579 2.48 4.79 22.85
CA PRO A 579 2.64 4.79 24.32
C PRO A 579 1.41 5.30 25.09
N GLN A 580 0.61 6.15 24.45
CA GLN A 580 -0.68 6.67 24.91
C GLN A 580 -1.59 6.85 23.67
N PHE A 581 -2.30 7.98 23.52
CA PHE A 581 -3.17 8.24 22.38
C PHE A 581 -2.38 8.21 21.07
N HIS A 582 -2.93 7.57 20.04
CA HIS A 582 -2.32 7.54 18.72
C HIS A 582 -2.42 8.92 18.08
N PHE A 583 -3.65 9.44 17.95
CA PHE A 583 -3.90 10.79 17.45
C PHE A 583 -4.64 11.65 18.48
N ARG A 584 -4.20 12.88 18.66
CA ARG A 584 -4.90 13.92 19.41
C ARG A 584 -5.03 15.18 18.57
N PHE A 585 -6.26 15.59 18.32
CA PHE A 585 -6.61 16.89 17.74
C PHE A 585 -7.12 17.79 18.84
N ASP A 586 -6.41 18.88 19.11
CA ASP A 586 -6.70 19.82 20.19
C ASP A 586 -6.71 21.24 19.62
N ASN A 587 -7.82 21.95 19.74
CA ASN A 587 -8.01 23.28 19.17
C ASN A 587 -7.79 23.29 17.64
N CYS A 588 -8.39 22.32 16.94
CA CYS A 588 -8.26 22.16 15.49
C CYS A 588 -9.56 22.48 14.74
N ARG A 589 -9.46 22.86 13.47
CA ARG A 589 -10.62 23.11 12.61
C ARG A 589 -10.51 22.45 11.25
N ASN A 590 -11.60 21.89 10.72
CA ASN A 590 -11.62 21.26 9.40
C ASN A 590 -10.56 20.16 9.27
N VAL A 591 -10.78 19.07 10.00
CA VAL A 591 -9.87 17.91 10.06
C VAL A 591 -10.51 16.75 9.32
N THR A 592 -9.75 16.09 8.43
CA THR A 592 -10.16 14.84 7.78
C THR A 592 -9.14 13.75 8.06
N VAL A 593 -9.58 12.67 8.70
CA VAL A 593 -8.82 11.43 8.89
C VAL A 593 -9.47 10.36 8.02
N ASP A 594 -8.71 9.75 7.12
CA ASP A 594 -9.26 8.79 6.15
C ASP A 594 -8.31 7.61 5.90
N ALA A 595 -8.87 6.41 5.77
CA ALA A 595 -8.14 5.20 5.37
C ALA A 595 -6.90 4.88 6.24
N ILE A 596 -6.95 5.15 7.54
CA ILE A 596 -5.84 4.83 8.45
C ILE A 596 -6.02 3.46 9.12
N SER A 597 -4.90 2.87 9.56
CA SER A 597 -4.88 1.67 10.38
C SER A 597 -4.15 1.92 11.69
N ILE A 598 -4.87 1.72 12.80
CA ILE A 598 -4.34 1.82 14.17
C ILE A 598 -4.33 0.43 14.79
N ASN A 599 -3.19 0.02 15.36
CA ASN A 599 -3.08 -1.28 16.03
C ASN A 599 -2.22 -1.22 17.29
N SER A 600 -2.86 -1.39 18.45
CA SER A 600 -2.21 -1.64 19.74
C SER A 600 -2.90 -2.82 20.46
N PRO A 601 -2.20 -3.56 21.33
CA PRO A 601 -2.78 -4.69 22.06
C PRO A 601 -3.98 -4.29 22.91
N ALA A 602 -4.98 -5.17 23.05
CA ALA A 602 -6.22 -4.90 23.80
C ALA A 602 -6.03 -4.54 25.29
N LEU A 603 -4.88 -4.89 25.88
CA LEU A 603 -4.55 -4.59 27.29
C LEU A 603 -3.57 -3.41 27.44
N SER A 604 -3.26 -2.70 26.35
CA SER A 604 -2.38 -1.53 26.39
C SER A 604 -3.13 -0.33 27.01
N PRO A 605 -2.67 0.23 28.14
CA PRO A 605 -3.43 1.26 28.85
C PRO A 605 -3.40 2.60 28.12
N ASN A 606 -4.57 3.26 28.03
CA ASN A 606 -4.72 4.63 27.51
C ASN A 606 -4.22 4.83 26.08
N THR A 607 -4.33 3.80 25.25
CA THR A 607 -3.91 3.86 23.86
C THR A 607 -5.05 4.28 22.93
N ASP A 608 -5.82 5.31 23.28
CA ASP A 608 -6.95 5.78 22.47
C ASP A 608 -6.53 5.92 20.99
N GLY A 609 -7.42 5.55 20.08
CA GLY A 609 -7.18 5.67 18.65
C GLY A 609 -7.12 7.14 18.23
N ILE A 610 -8.27 7.81 18.22
CA ILE A 610 -8.36 9.23 17.86
C ILE A 610 -9.08 9.99 18.97
N HIS A 611 -8.35 10.91 19.61
CA HIS A 611 -8.89 11.84 20.58
C HIS A 611 -9.14 13.21 19.92
N VAL A 612 -10.34 13.75 20.12
CA VAL A 612 -10.73 15.08 19.60
C VAL A 612 -11.17 15.96 20.77
N GLU A 613 -10.57 17.14 20.90
CA GLU A 613 -10.88 18.10 21.96
C GLU A 613 -10.81 19.52 21.41
N ASN A 614 -11.65 20.43 21.90
CA ASN A 614 -11.70 21.84 21.49
C ASN A 614 -11.76 22.06 19.96
N SER A 615 -12.31 21.10 19.20
CA SER A 615 -12.15 21.08 17.73
C SER A 615 -13.48 21.11 16.98
N VAL A 616 -13.49 21.74 15.81
CA VAL A 616 -14.69 21.97 15.00
C VAL A 616 -14.51 21.38 13.60
N ASP A 617 -15.55 20.76 13.06
CA ASP A 617 -15.56 20.16 11.71
C ASP A 617 -14.51 19.05 11.60
N VAL A 618 -14.73 17.91 12.26
CA VAL A 618 -13.80 16.77 12.25
C VAL A 618 -14.46 15.53 11.64
N GLY A 619 -13.92 15.06 10.52
CA GLY A 619 -14.33 13.83 9.84
C GLY A 619 -13.33 12.69 10.05
N ILE A 620 -13.83 11.51 10.43
CA ILE A 620 -13.06 10.27 10.62
C ILE A 620 -13.70 9.17 9.78
N TYR A 621 -13.01 8.69 8.76
CA TYR A 621 -13.58 7.87 7.69
C TYR A 621 -12.76 6.62 7.37
N ASN A 622 -13.44 5.55 6.95
CA ASN A 622 -12.85 4.39 6.27
C ASN A 622 -11.66 3.74 7.00
N SER A 623 -11.66 3.74 8.34
CA SER A 623 -10.49 3.41 9.15
C SER A 623 -10.69 2.14 9.97
N VAL A 624 -9.58 1.47 10.31
CA VAL A 624 -9.58 0.28 11.16
C VAL A 624 -8.76 0.58 12.42
N ILE A 625 -9.40 0.50 13.59
CA ILE A 625 -8.80 0.86 14.87
C ILE A 625 -8.92 -0.31 15.85
N SER A 626 -7.76 -0.81 16.27
CA SER A 626 -7.59 -1.74 17.38
C SER A 626 -6.70 -1.09 18.44
N SER A 627 -7.17 -1.05 19.68
CA SER A 627 -6.44 -0.43 20.78
C SER A 627 -6.82 -1.01 22.14
N GLY A 628 -6.09 -0.66 23.20
CA GLY A 628 -6.49 -1.00 24.57
C GLY A 628 -7.32 0.07 25.29
N ASP A 629 -7.82 1.09 24.58
CA ASP A 629 -8.74 2.09 25.15
C ASP A 629 -9.77 2.54 24.09
N ASP A 630 -10.35 3.75 24.18
CA ASP A 630 -11.39 4.23 23.26
C ASP A 630 -10.87 4.28 21.80
N CYS A 631 -11.63 3.74 20.82
CA CYS A 631 -11.30 3.88 19.39
C CYS A 631 -11.32 5.35 18.96
N VAL A 632 -12.38 6.05 19.36
CA VAL A 632 -12.56 7.48 19.17
C VAL A 632 -13.08 8.06 20.48
N SER A 633 -12.38 9.05 21.02
CA SER A 633 -12.80 9.77 22.22
C SER A 633 -13.01 11.26 21.92
N ILE A 634 -14.19 11.79 22.29
CA ILE A 634 -14.60 13.17 22.01
C ILE A 634 -14.69 13.95 23.32
N GLY A 635 -13.75 14.85 23.54
CA GLY A 635 -13.64 15.75 24.68
C GLY A 635 -14.43 17.04 24.53
N ALA A 636 -14.36 17.87 25.58
CA ALA A 636 -15.08 19.14 25.64
C ALA A 636 -14.64 20.13 24.56
N GLY A 637 -15.53 21.07 24.22
CA GLY A 637 -15.29 22.11 23.22
C GLY A 637 -15.36 21.61 21.78
N SER A 638 -15.90 20.41 21.54
CA SER A 638 -15.92 19.78 20.21
C SER A 638 -17.28 19.93 19.53
N THR A 639 -17.31 20.23 18.23
CA THR A 639 -18.55 20.45 17.48
C THR A 639 -18.45 19.96 16.04
N ASN A 640 -19.55 19.43 15.50
CA ASN A 640 -19.63 18.93 14.12
C ASN A 640 -18.59 17.82 13.84
N ILE A 641 -18.79 16.69 14.52
CA ILE A 641 -17.89 15.53 14.45
C ILE A 641 -18.59 14.41 13.69
N HIS A 642 -17.96 13.89 12.64
CA HIS A 642 -18.49 12.81 11.83
C HIS A 642 -17.54 11.61 11.85
N VAL A 643 -18.04 10.46 12.30
CA VAL A 643 -17.34 9.18 12.24
C VAL A 643 -18.13 8.27 11.30
N ARG A 644 -17.51 7.77 10.23
CA ARG A 644 -18.20 6.92 9.24
C ARG A 644 -17.34 5.76 8.75
N ASN A 645 -17.96 4.59 8.54
CA ASN A 645 -17.28 3.43 7.98
C ASN A 645 -16.03 3.04 8.78
N LEU A 646 -16.18 3.00 10.11
CA LEU A 646 -15.10 2.62 11.03
C LEU A 646 -15.25 1.15 11.43
N THR A 647 -14.15 0.39 11.42
CA THR A 647 -14.06 -0.88 12.15
C THR A 647 -13.30 -0.66 13.44
N CYS A 648 -13.98 -0.77 14.56
CA CYS A 648 -13.45 -0.54 15.89
C CYS A 648 -13.41 -1.86 16.67
N GLY A 649 -12.23 -2.33 17.07
CA GLY A 649 -12.15 -3.51 17.93
C GLY A 649 -10.95 -4.43 17.73
N PRO A 650 -10.32 -4.91 18.82
CA PRO A 650 -10.69 -4.70 20.23
C PRO A 650 -10.43 -3.26 20.71
N SER A 651 -11.22 -2.76 21.68
CA SER A 651 -11.16 -1.38 22.23
C SER A 651 -12.11 -1.16 23.43
N HIS A 652 -12.21 0.09 23.91
CA HIS A 652 -13.28 0.57 24.80
C HIS A 652 -14.47 1.23 24.07
N GLY A 653 -14.53 1.17 22.74
CA GLY A 653 -15.63 1.69 21.93
C GLY A 653 -15.45 3.13 21.45
N ILE A 654 -16.55 3.75 21.03
CA ILE A 654 -16.61 5.16 20.62
C ILE A 654 -17.26 5.94 21.75
N SER A 655 -16.54 6.93 22.30
CA SER A 655 -16.91 7.56 23.55
C SER A 655 -16.94 9.08 23.48
N ILE A 656 -18.04 9.69 23.91
CA ILE A 656 -18.12 11.11 24.25
C ILE A 656 -17.77 11.24 25.73
N GLY A 657 -16.74 12.03 26.05
CA GLY A 657 -16.24 12.26 27.40
C GLY A 657 -15.06 11.37 27.83
N SER A 658 -14.67 11.41 29.10
CA SER A 658 -15.45 11.95 30.21
C SER A 658 -15.52 13.49 30.25
N LEU A 659 -16.72 14.05 30.44
CA LEU A 659 -16.97 15.50 30.45
C LEU A 659 -17.30 16.04 31.84
N GLY A 660 -16.91 17.28 32.14
CA GLY A 660 -17.28 17.97 33.39
C GLY A 660 -16.43 17.60 34.61
N LYS A 661 -15.25 17.01 34.40
CA LYS A 661 -14.33 16.64 35.49
C LYS A 661 -13.99 17.87 36.35
N GLN A 662 -13.95 17.70 37.68
CA GLN A 662 -13.69 18.81 38.62
C GLN A 662 -14.68 19.99 38.48
N ASN A 663 -15.96 19.67 38.26
CA ASN A 663 -17.05 20.65 38.15
C ASN A 663 -16.83 21.68 37.04
N THR A 664 -16.13 21.28 35.97
CA THR A 664 -15.87 22.12 34.81
C THR A 664 -17.08 22.15 33.87
N ARG A 665 -17.18 23.23 33.10
CA ARG A 665 -18.15 23.34 32.00
C ARG A 665 -17.64 22.58 30.77
N ALA A 666 -18.48 21.74 30.17
CA ALA A 666 -18.13 20.96 28.98
C ALA A 666 -19.25 20.99 27.94
N CYS A 667 -18.87 21.30 26.70
CA CYS A 667 -19.79 21.41 25.57
C CYS A 667 -19.38 20.44 24.46
N VAL A 668 -20.31 19.61 23.99
CA VAL A 668 -20.17 18.78 22.79
C VAL A 668 -21.48 18.83 22.02
N THR A 669 -21.45 19.15 20.74
CA THR A 669 -22.69 19.20 19.94
C THR A 669 -22.50 18.73 18.51
N ASN A 670 -23.56 18.21 17.92
CA ASN A 670 -23.59 17.74 16.53
C ASN A 670 -22.53 16.66 16.26
N VAL A 671 -22.74 15.48 16.84
CA VAL A 671 -21.87 14.30 16.66
C VAL A 671 -22.64 13.24 15.90
N THR A 672 -22.09 12.73 14.81
CA THR A 672 -22.67 11.62 14.05
C THR A 672 -21.67 10.48 13.96
N VAL A 673 -22.09 9.28 14.36
CA VAL A 673 -21.34 8.04 14.16
C VAL A 673 -22.21 7.11 13.32
N LYS A 674 -21.72 6.72 12.14
CA LYS A 674 -22.54 6.02 11.14
C LYS A 674 -21.83 4.88 10.42
N ASP A 675 -22.59 3.89 9.96
CA ASP A 675 -22.14 2.82 9.06
C ASP A 675 -20.90 2.08 9.59
N SER A 676 -20.85 1.79 10.89
CA SER A 676 -19.62 1.33 11.56
C SER A 676 -19.79 -0.05 12.20
N VAL A 677 -18.68 -0.77 12.36
CA VAL A 677 -18.63 -2.07 13.04
C VAL A 677 -17.84 -1.92 14.33
N ILE A 678 -18.42 -2.29 15.45
CA ILE A 678 -17.74 -2.37 16.75
C ILE A 678 -17.70 -3.83 17.18
N LYS A 679 -16.51 -4.38 17.39
CA LYS A 679 -16.31 -5.80 17.69
C LYS A 679 -15.39 -6.03 18.87
N HIS A 680 -15.63 -7.08 19.64
CA HIS A 680 -14.77 -7.54 20.75
C HIS A 680 -14.27 -6.40 21.64
N SER A 681 -15.16 -5.45 21.94
CA SER A 681 -14.83 -4.21 22.65
C SER A 681 -15.60 -4.15 23.96
N ASP A 682 -15.03 -3.45 24.95
CA ASP A 682 -15.66 -3.30 26.26
C ASP A 682 -16.96 -2.48 26.18
N ASN A 683 -17.04 -1.52 25.26
CA ASN A 683 -18.25 -0.75 25.02
C ASN A 683 -18.47 -0.56 23.52
N GLY A 684 -19.72 -0.28 23.15
CA GLY A 684 -20.09 0.13 21.79
C GLY A 684 -20.01 1.65 21.69
N VAL A 685 -21.15 2.31 21.83
CA VAL A 685 -21.28 3.77 21.82
C VAL A 685 -21.61 4.28 23.22
N ARG A 686 -20.88 5.31 23.67
CA ARG A 686 -20.89 5.71 25.09
C ARG A 686 -20.85 7.21 25.29
N ILE A 687 -21.62 7.71 26.26
CA ILE A 687 -21.52 9.08 26.81
C ILE A 687 -21.14 8.99 28.30
N LYS A 688 -20.04 9.64 28.70
CA LYS A 688 -19.54 9.69 30.09
C LYS A 688 -19.49 11.13 30.59
N THR A 689 -20.15 11.43 31.69
CA THR A 689 -20.03 12.74 32.36
C THR A 689 -19.79 12.56 33.86
N TRP A 690 -19.07 13.52 34.46
CA TRP A 690 -18.83 13.57 35.89
C TRP A 690 -19.99 14.29 36.58
N GLN A 691 -20.41 13.78 37.73
CA GLN A 691 -21.26 14.53 38.67
C GLN A 691 -20.55 15.83 39.07
N GLY A 692 -21.30 16.91 39.21
CA GLY A 692 -20.81 18.26 39.51
C GLY A 692 -20.51 19.12 38.28
N GLY A 693 -20.36 18.53 37.09
CA GLY A 693 -20.10 19.26 35.84
C GLY A 693 -21.28 20.12 35.37
N SER A 694 -21.02 20.99 34.39
CA SER A 694 -22.03 21.84 33.72
C SER A 694 -21.81 21.92 32.21
N GLY A 695 -22.72 22.55 31.46
CA GLY A 695 -22.70 22.55 29.98
C GLY A 695 -23.59 21.46 29.38
N SER A 696 -23.44 21.14 28.09
CA SER A 696 -24.32 20.21 27.37
C SER A 696 -23.63 19.29 26.36
N VAL A 697 -24.21 18.11 26.20
CA VAL A 697 -24.03 17.16 25.09
C VAL A 697 -25.36 17.08 24.34
N SER A 698 -25.39 17.52 23.09
CA SER A 698 -26.63 17.59 22.30
C SER A 698 -26.43 17.22 20.84
N TRP A 699 -27.51 16.84 20.15
CA TRP A 699 -27.52 16.51 18.73
C TRP A 699 -26.52 15.39 18.40
N VAL A 700 -26.67 14.26 19.07
CA VAL A 700 -25.82 13.09 18.86
C VAL A 700 -26.61 12.02 18.12
N SER A 701 -26.08 11.51 17.02
CA SER A 701 -26.69 10.44 16.24
C SER A 701 -25.74 9.26 16.09
N PHE A 702 -26.20 8.07 16.52
CA PHE A 702 -25.55 6.79 16.31
C PHE A 702 -26.39 5.97 15.34
N GLU A 703 -25.91 5.75 14.13
CA GLU A 703 -26.69 5.21 13.01
C GLU A 703 -26.04 3.99 12.36
N ASN A 704 -26.82 2.95 12.08
CA ASN A 704 -26.37 1.79 11.31
C ASN A 704 -25.04 1.20 11.85
N ILE A 705 -25.04 0.81 13.12
CA ILE A 705 -23.86 0.28 13.82
C ILE A 705 -24.03 -1.22 14.04
N ARG A 706 -23.08 -2.00 13.53
CA ARG A 706 -23.02 -3.45 13.75
C ARG A 706 -22.18 -3.74 15.00
N MET A 707 -22.76 -4.43 15.98
CA MET A 707 -22.07 -4.91 17.17
C MET A 707 -21.69 -6.39 17.01
N ASP A 708 -20.48 -6.75 17.41
CA ASP A 708 -20.04 -8.15 17.49
C ASP A 708 -19.38 -8.42 18.84
N THR A 709 -20.09 -9.14 19.70
CA THR A 709 -19.59 -9.57 21.02
C THR A 709 -19.06 -8.39 21.83
N VAL A 710 -19.81 -7.28 21.83
CA VAL A 710 -19.47 -6.06 22.57
C VAL A 710 -20.03 -6.15 23.99
N ARG A 711 -19.25 -5.83 25.03
CA ARG A 711 -19.71 -6.01 26.42
C ARG A 711 -20.81 -5.04 26.83
N ASN A 712 -20.63 -3.76 26.55
CA ASN A 712 -21.64 -2.74 26.85
C ASN A 712 -21.99 -1.94 25.57
N PRO A 713 -22.88 -2.46 24.70
CA PRO A 713 -23.21 -1.85 23.42
C PRO A 713 -23.64 -0.38 23.48
N ILE A 714 -24.55 0.00 24.38
CA ILE A 714 -25.09 1.36 24.47
C ILE A 714 -25.03 1.84 25.93
N ILE A 715 -24.30 2.93 26.19
CA ILE A 715 -24.19 3.51 27.54
C ILE A 715 -24.37 5.03 27.55
N ILE A 716 -25.16 5.51 28.51
CA ILE A 716 -25.04 6.86 29.07
C ILE A 716 -24.72 6.70 30.57
N ASN A 717 -23.64 7.32 31.03
CA ASN A 717 -23.22 7.28 32.44
C ASN A 717 -22.84 8.70 32.91
N GLN A 718 -23.75 9.35 33.64
CA GLN A 718 -23.49 10.64 34.29
C GLN A 718 -22.89 10.50 35.70
N TYR A 719 -22.68 9.28 36.19
CA TYR A 719 -22.04 8.96 37.48
C TYR A 719 -20.58 8.52 37.29
N TYR A 720 -19.89 9.01 36.26
CA TYR A 720 -18.52 8.60 36.01
C TYR A 720 -17.58 9.12 37.11
N CYS A 721 -16.80 8.24 37.73
CA CYS A 721 -15.71 8.59 38.64
C CYS A 721 -14.60 7.52 38.67
N LEU A 722 -13.45 7.82 39.32
CA LEU A 722 -12.31 6.88 39.40
C LEU A 722 -12.50 5.75 40.42
N THR A 723 -13.47 5.89 41.32
CA THR A 723 -13.72 4.95 42.42
C THR A 723 -15.05 4.24 42.22
N LYS A 724 -15.26 3.10 42.88
CA LYS A 724 -16.56 2.38 42.81
C LYS A 724 -17.72 3.15 43.42
N VAL A 725 -17.44 4.14 44.26
CA VAL A 725 -18.41 5.00 44.93
C VAL A 725 -18.11 6.44 44.56
N CYS A 726 -19.07 7.12 43.97
CA CYS A 726 -19.00 8.55 43.66
C CYS A 726 -19.85 9.32 44.68
N LYS A 727 -19.46 10.55 45.02
CA LYS A 727 -20.34 11.44 45.78
C LYS A 727 -21.41 11.98 44.83
N ASN A 728 -22.68 11.83 45.20
CA ASN A 728 -23.76 12.48 44.48
C ASN A 728 -23.60 14.00 44.58
N GLN A 729 -23.81 14.69 43.46
CA GLN A 729 -23.79 16.15 43.39
C GLN A 729 -25.06 16.62 42.68
N THR A 730 -25.38 17.91 42.84
CA THR A 730 -26.65 18.49 42.35
C THR A 730 -26.56 19.09 40.95
N SER A 731 -25.41 18.97 40.27
CA SER A 731 -25.23 19.40 38.88
C SER A 731 -24.63 18.27 38.06
N ALA A 732 -24.89 18.28 36.75
CA ALA A 732 -24.22 17.43 35.76
C ALA A 732 -24.32 18.10 34.38
N VAL A 733 -23.48 17.65 33.45
CA VAL A 733 -23.57 18.05 32.04
C VAL A 733 -24.91 17.57 31.47
N TYR A 734 -25.71 18.47 30.89
CA TYR A 734 -26.97 18.14 30.23
C TYR A 734 -26.73 17.16 29.07
N VAL A 735 -27.54 16.12 28.94
CA VAL A 735 -27.49 15.20 27.81
C VAL A 735 -28.87 15.21 27.16
N SER A 736 -28.96 15.73 25.93
CA SER A 736 -30.21 15.81 25.19
C SER A 736 -30.05 15.43 23.73
N ASP A 737 -31.17 15.14 23.06
CA ASP A 737 -31.23 14.98 21.60
C ASP A 737 -30.24 13.91 21.10
N VAL A 738 -30.30 12.72 21.71
CA VAL A 738 -29.43 11.58 21.39
C VAL A 738 -30.27 10.50 20.70
N SER A 739 -29.92 10.19 19.46
CA SER A 739 -30.58 9.18 18.64
C SER A 739 -29.70 7.93 18.50
N TYR A 740 -30.31 6.77 18.71
CA TYR A 740 -29.74 5.45 18.41
C TYR A 740 -30.63 4.77 17.37
N ALA A 741 -30.13 4.64 16.13
CA ALA A 741 -30.89 4.14 14.99
C ALA A 741 -30.17 3.00 14.27
N GLY A 742 -30.83 1.85 14.09
CA GLY A 742 -30.26 0.73 13.33
C GLY A 742 -29.01 0.12 13.98
N ILE A 743 -28.99 0.04 15.32
CA ILE A 743 -27.87 -0.60 16.05
C ILE A 743 -28.19 -2.07 16.24
N LYS A 744 -27.43 -2.95 15.57
CA LYS A 744 -27.75 -4.38 15.50
C LYS A 744 -26.55 -5.28 15.78
N GLY A 745 -26.76 -6.44 16.39
CA GLY A 745 -25.74 -7.48 16.49
C GLY A 745 -25.71 -8.19 17.83
N SER A 746 -24.52 -8.57 18.29
CA SER A 746 -24.36 -9.38 19.50
C SER A 746 -23.61 -8.68 20.64
N TYR A 747 -23.94 -9.06 21.88
CA TYR A 747 -23.30 -8.54 23.09
C TYR A 747 -22.83 -9.66 24.04
N ASP A 748 -21.82 -9.36 24.86
CA ASP A 748 -21.33 -10.26 25.90
C ASP A 748 -22.28 -10.26 27.10
N THR A 749 -22.74 -11.44 27.53
CA THR A 749 -23.82 -11.61 28.53
C THR A 749 -23.41 -11.29 29.97
N ARG A 750 -22.17 -10.87 30.23
CA ARG A 750 -21.72 -10.42 31.56
C ARG A 750 -22.36 -9.10 32.02
N SER A 751 -22.96 -8.34 31.10
CA SER A 751 -23.65 -7.09 31.40
C SER A 751 -24.85 -6.87 30.50
N PRO A 752 -25.87 -6.10 30.94
CA PRO A 752 -26.98 -5.70 30.08
C PRO A 752 -26.52 -4.93 28.84
N PRO A 753 -27.21 -5.07 27.69
CA PRO A 753 -26.79 -4.47 26.44
C PRO A 753 -26.99 -2.94 26.38
N ILE A 754 -27.89 -2.41 27.21
CA ILE A 754 -28.27 -0.98 27.25
C ILE A 754 -28.26 -0.52 28.70
N HIS A 755 -27.53 0.57 28.97
CA HIS A 755 -27.43 1.16 30.30
C HIS A 755 -27.49 2.69 30.24
N PHE A 756 -28.61 3.27 30.66
CA PHE A 756 -28.83 4.71 30.80
C PHE A 756 -28.88 5.11 32.27
N GLY A 757 -27.76 5.60 32.81
CA GLY A 757 -27.65 6.13 34.16
C GLY A 757 -27.48 7.64 34.15
N CYS A 758 -28.58 8.37 34.30
CA CYS A 758 -28.61 9.84 34.31
C CYS A 758 -28.71 10.41 35.74
N SER A 759 -28.22 11.63 35.96
CA SER A 759 -28.14 12.28 37.26
C SER A 759 -29.54 12.52 37.83
N ASP A 760 -29.74 12.31 39.13
CA ASP A 760 -31.01 12.65 39.82
C ASP A 760 -31.41 14.12 39.64
N ALA A 761 -30.44 15.02 39.59
CA ALA A 761 -30.67 16.46 39.48
C ALA A 761 -30.83 16.94 38.02
N VAL A 762 -30.13 16.29 37.08
CA VAL A 762 -30.08 16.68 35.67
C VAL A 762 -30.41 15.46 34.80
N PRO A 763 -31.70 15.25 34.45
CA PRO A 763 -32.12 14.11 33.64
C PRO A 763 -31.56 14.17 32.22
N CYS A 764 -31.39 13.02 31.59
CA CYS A 764 -31.18 12.95 30.14
C CYS A 764 -32.53 13.05 29.43
N THR A 765 -32.62 13.81 28.34
CA THR A 765 -33.88 14.07 27.65
C THR A 765 -33.80 13.86 26.14
N ASN A 766 -34.96 13.65 25.51
CA ASN A 766 -35.07 13.43 24.07
C ASN A 766 -34.10 12.33 23.56
N ILE A 767 -34.08 11.20 24.28
CA ILE A 767 -33.36 10.00 23.86
C ILE A 767 -34.29 9.18 22.94
N THR A 768 -33.87 8.89 21.72
CA THR A 768 -34.68 8.12 20.77
C THR A 768 -34.01 6.79 20.42
N LEU A 769 -34.81 5.72 20.40
CA LEU A 769 -34.41 4.38 19.98
C LEU A 769 -35.23 3.95 18.77
N THR A 770 -34.55 3.60 17.67
CA THR A 770 -35.19 3.14 16.44
C THR A 770 -34.41 1.95 15.87
N ASP A 771 -35.08 0.85 15.59
CA ASP A 771 -34.49 -0.35 14.97
C ASP A 771 -33.24 -0.90 15.70
N VAL A 772 -33.30 -0.98 17.03
CA VAL A 772 -32.21 -1.50 17.87
C VAL A 772 -32.45 -2.99 18.19
N GLU A 773 -31.51 -3.85 17.80
CA GLU A 773 -31.57 -5.30 17.97
C GLU A 773 -30.23 -5.87 18.48
N LEU A 774 -30.16 -6.16 19.78
CA LEU A 774 -28.96 -6.65 20.46
C LEU A 774 -29.25 -8.00 21.10
N LEU A 775 -28.61 -9.04 20.57
CA LEU A 775 -28.78 -10.43 20.99
C LEU A 775 -27.58 -10.91 21.81
N PRO A 776 -27.77 -11.81 22.80
CA PRO A 776 -26.66 -12.42 23.51
C PRO A 776 -25.74 -13.16 22.52
N ALA A 777 -24.43 -12.98 22.65
CA ALA A 777 -23.44 -13.71 21.84
C ALA A 777 -23.37 -15.19 22.22
N GLN A 778 -23.79 -15.54 23.44
CA GLN A 778 -23.86 -16.91 23.95
C GLN A 778 -25.10 -17.09 24.82
N GLY A 779 -25.82 -18.19 24.61
CA GLY A 779 -27.09 -18.49 25.30
C GLY A 779 -28.26 -17.67 24.76
N ASP A 780 -29.46 -17.96 25.24
CA ASP A 780 -30.71 -17.35 24.77
C ASP A 780 -31.31 -16.34 25.76
N ALA A 781 -30.70 -16.19 26.95
CA ALA A 781 -31.18 -15.28 27.98
C ALA A 781 -30.82 -13.84 27.63
N ILE A 782 -31.85 -13.00 27.46
CA ILE A 782 -31.71 -11.57 27.19
C ILE A 782 -31.77 -10.81 28.52
N ALA A 783 -30.73 -10.05 28.84
CA ALA A 783 -30.68 -9.22 30.03
C ALA A 783 -31.51 -7.93 29.88
N ASP A 784 -32.23 -7.56 30.92
CA ASP A 784 -33.06 -6.35 30.93
C ASP A 784 -32.22 -5.06 30.88
N PRO A 785 -32.62 -4.06 30.07
CA PRO A 785 -32.01 -2.74 30.05
C PRO A 785 -32.07 -2.04 31.41
N PHE A 786 -31.07 -1.20 31.70
CA PHE A 786 -31.10 -0.30 32.84
C PHE A 786 -31.44 1.13 32.39
N CYS A 787 -32.43 1.75 33.04
CA CYS A 787 -32.75 3.17 32.86
C CYS A 787 -32.89 3.86 34.22
N TRP A 788 -32.30 5.03 34.34
CA TRP A 788 -32.46 5.90 35.51
C TRP A 788 -32.45 7.36 35.09
N ASN A 789 -33.51 8.08 35.48
CA ASN A 789 -33.77 9.50 35.18
C ASN A 789 -33.56 9.90 33.70
N VAL A 790 -34.06 9.07 32.78
CA VAL A 790 -33.92 9.25 31.33
C VAL A 790 -35.29 9.34 30.67
N TYR A 791 -35.46 10.36 29.83
CA TYR A 791 -36.71 10.68 29.14
C TYR A 791 -36.53 10.56 27.63
N GLY A 792 -37.47 9.87 26.98
CA GLY A 792 -37.34 9.52 25.57
C GLY A 792 -38.43 8.59 25.08
N GLU A 793 -38.25 8.08 23.87
CA GLU A 793 -39.18 7.15 23.24
C GLU A 793 -38.48 6.07 22.40
N SER A 794 -39.12 4.91 22.29
CA SER A 794 -38.75 3.86 21.34
C SER A 794 -39.72 3.94 20.17
N GLN A 795 -39.25 4.34 19.00
CA GLN A 795 -40.10 4.55 17.81
C GLN A 795 -40.45 3.24 17.10
N THR A 796 -39.65 2.19 17.31
CA THR A 796 -39.95 0.82 16.89
C THR A 796 -39.80 -0.12 18.08
N LEU A 797 -40.23 -1.38 17.90
CA LEU A 797 -39.85 -2.46 18.81
C LEU A 797 -38.33 -2.60 18.85
N THR A 798 -37.80 -2.82 20.06
CA THR A 798 -36.37 -3.01 20.34
C THR A 798 -36.15 -4.36 20.99
N ILE A 799 -34.97 -4.93 20.77
CA ILE A 799 -34.52 -6.17 21.42
C ILE A 799 -33.20 -5.86 22.14
N PRO A 800 -33.14 -6.00 23.49
CA PRO A 800 -34.28 -6.15 24.41
C PRO A 800 -35.27 -4.97 24.37
N PRO A 801 -36.54 -5.19 24.80
CA PRO A 801 -37.49 -4.11 25.00
C PRO A 801 -37.01 -3.11 26.07
N VAL A 802 -36.97 -1.82 25.74
CA VAL A 802 -36.56 -0.76 26.68
C VAL A 802 -37.78 -0.08 27.30
N SER A 803 -38.52 -0.81 28.14
CA SER A 803 -39.75 -0.33 28.79
C SER A 803 -39.50 0.69 29.92
N CYS A 804 -38.25 0.85 30.35
CA CYS A 804 -37.85 1.74 31.45
C CYS A 804 -37.62 3.21 31.05
N LEU A 805 -37.79 3.58 29.77
CA LEU A 805 -37.73 4.97 29.31
C LEU A 805 -38.96 5.76 29.78
N LEU A 806 -38.72 6.93 30.37
CA LEU A 806 -39.81 7.81 30.82
C LEU A 806 -40.33 8.67 29.66
N GLN A 807 -41.65 8.82 29.55
CA GLN A 807 -42.27 9.67 28.54
C GLN A 807 -42.45 11.11 29.03
N GLY A 808 -42.50 12.06 28.09
CA GLY A 808 -42.73 13.48 28.36
C GLY A 808 -41.48 14.25 28.78
N LEU A 809 -41.68 15.47 29.29
CA LEU A 809 -40.61 16.32 29.81
C LEU A 809 -40.56 16.24 31.35
N PRO A 810 -39.36 16.13 31.96
CA PRO A 810 -39.23 16.18 33.41
C PRO A 810 -39.67 17.54 33.97
N ARG A 811 -40.36 17.52 35.11
CA ARG A 811 -40.90 18.74 35.77
C ARG A 811 -39.82 19.76 36.16
N SER A 812 -38.56 19.35 36.26
CA SER A 812 -37.41 20.18 36.67
C SER A 812 -36.78 21.03 35.55
N ILE A 813 -37.19 20.89 34.29
CA ILE A 813 -36.53 21.55 33.14
C ILE A 813 -37.07 22.97 32.82
N MET A 814 -38.08 23.45 33.54
CA MET A 814 -38.76 24.71 33.17
C MET A 814 -37.95 26.02 33.37
N ASP A 815 -36.73 25.99 33.94
CA ASP A 815 -36.00 27.22 34.31
C ASP A 815 -34.47 27.25 34.03
N ILE A 816 -33.93 26.39 33.16
CA ILE A 816 -32.45 26.29 33.00
C ILE A 816 -32.00 26.52 31.56
N ASP A 817 -32.01 27.80 31.14
CA ASP A 817 -31.51 28.25 29.83
C ASP A 817 -30.02 28.68 29.89
N SER A 818 -29.50 28.98 31.10
CA SER A 818 -28.15 29.55 31.29
C SER A 818 -26.97 28.58 31.09
N ASP A 819 -27.22 27.26 31.10
CA ASP A 819 -26.17 26.23 31.03
C ASP A 819 -26.05 25.54 29.66
N ARG A 820 -26.91 25.90 28.69
CA ARG A 820 -26.83 25.34 27.33
C ARG A 820 -25.60 25.88 26.60
N CYS A 821 -24.96 25.04 25.80
CA CYS A 821 -23.87 25.45 24.92
C CYS A 821 -24.45 25.95 23.59
N TYR A 822 -24.24 27.22 23.28
CA TYR A 822 -24.64 27.86 22.02
C TYR A 822 -23.62 27.62 20.91
#